data_AF-A0A420CRX0-F1
#
_entry.id   AF-A0A420CRX0-F1
#
_cell.length_a   1.000
_cell.length_b   1.000
_cell.length_c   1.000
_cell.angle_alpha   90.00
_cell.angle_beta   90.00
_cell.angle_gamma   90.00
#
_symmetry.space_group_name_H-M   'P 1'
#
loop_
_entity.id
_entity.type
_entity.pdbx_description
1 polymer ?
#
loop_
_entity_poly.entity_id
_entity_poly.type
_entity_poly.pdbx_seq_one_letter_code
_entity_poly.pdbx_strand_id
1 'polypeptide(L)'
;MRNLFKNIGYKLYLKQQTGSKRISFSYIPNQDGSVRWFWNSRSKKPLFLKFYNITTIKGKLFAFVVHVIFFLNLQKVVFKKETLYYTSEENPLFDIMNDWAIFTGTPGPNNKAVLFADKCFFKIAATKNAKNLINKEYKIITYSGTNRLYSTPSASLINDCVLRLSDISNNGKRQKKFSGIHAKALQGIKEKYQTAIKISNWKHFGTLIENFTTIDDKRIPPNLMRKLKMILENIDKDEMIHLSFSHGDFTPWNCCVKDDILGIYDWELASFEKPKGFDFFHFIIQNSILVQHLPWKETWTQIRKHNKTAFNFNDNELKKYLKFYLLTNVLYYLKLYSEQEQWHLQIHWLLKVWSEALNMYLTEIKTERELLIMDIFDYLYPQKYAALKFHDKEPENLPLNSDIDLVISFQDTSKMAVFLKQNSLVNRIKIVKKSFMYNIRLITHDLKILNLDLIYQLKWKHLEFMETHRMIDHAEQNRYGIKISSPQDTAKYLYYFYTLNNSKIPDSYKSFVYENASETIMKSKTECITMLKNKECNRGFLFLKNLGGYLKDIFSERGFIITFSGVDGVGKSTVISEVSELIEKRYRRPVKVLRHRPSLLPILSVFTKGKEKAHQDIVNSLPRQGKNDHFFSSLLRFTYYYADYIIGQFIIYLKYVLRGKIVLYDRYYFDFIADSKRSNIKLPEGITENGYHLLLKPKFNFFLYAAPEKILGRKKELSYHSICDLTASYGRLFSKLEKKDPKIKYLSIENNDLDTTLGTIMKTIIAAK
;
A
#
# COMPACT_ATOMS: atom_id res chain seq x y z
N MET A 1 -10.88 23.34 36.69
CA MET A 1 -10.07 24.51 37.12
C MET A 1 -9.92 24.63 38.64
N ARG A 2 -10.96 24.46 39.46
CA ARG A 2 -10.86 24.57 40.94
C ARG A 2 -9.84 23.63 41.59
N ASN A 3 -9.85 22.34 41.23
CA ASN A 3 -8.87 21.36 41.75
C ASN A 3 -7.42 21.67 41.33
N LEU A 4 -7.25 22.25 40.13
CA LEU A 4 -5.94 22.64 39.62
C LEU A 4 -5.32 23.74 40.48
N PHE A 5 -6.09 24.80 40.75
CA PHE A 5 -5.62 25.94 41.54
C PHE A 5 -5.41 25.58 43.01
N LYS A 6 -6.23 24.65 43.55
CA LYS A 6 -6.04 24.14 44.91
C LYS A 6 -4.65 23.51 45.10
N ASN A 7 -4.18 22.74 44.11
CA ASN A 7 -2.88 22.07 44.18
C ASN A 7 -1.67 23.01 44.06
N ILE A 8 -1.89 24.29 43.73
CA ILE A 8 -0.85 25.32 43.55
C ILE A 8 -1.01 26.49 44.52
N GLY A 9 -1.80 26.32 45.58
CA GLY A 9 -1.94 27.29 46.69
C GLY A 9 -3.02 28.35 46.51
N TYR A 10 -4.01 28.11 45.64
CA TYR A 10 -5.07 29.08 45.33
C TYR A 10 -6.47 28.47 45.32
N LYS A 11 -7.46 29.20 45.85
CA LYS A 11 -8.88 28.85 45.70
C LYS A 11 -9.56 29.85 44.78
N LEU A 12 -10.32 29.35 43.79
CA LEU A 12 -11.01 30.18 42.79
C LEU A 12 -12.53 30.16 42.99
N TYR A 13 -13.14 31.34 42.85
CA TYR A 13 -14.57 31.60 43.04
C TYR A 13 -15.14 32.37 41.85
N LEU A 14 -16.41 32.10 41.52
CA LEU A 14 -17.14 32.80 40.45
C LEU A 14 -17.72 34.15 40.92
N LYS A 15 -17.98 34.26 42.23
CA LYS A 15 -18.51 35.46 42.88
C LYS A 15 -17.53 35.90 43.97
N GLN A 16 -17.57 37.19 44.31
CA GLN A 16 -16.75 37.75 45.37
C GLN A 16 -17.10 37.10 46.71
N GLN A 17 -16.08 36.67 47.44
CA GLN A 17 -16.16 36.19 48.82
C GLN A 17 -15.33 37.08 49.75
N THR A 18 -15.61 37.02 51.05
CA THR A 18 -14.84 37.73 52.08
C THR A 18 -13.35 37.39 51.97
N GLY A 19 -12.50 38.42 51.87
CA GLY A 19 -11.04 38.26 51.71
C GLY A 19 -10.55 37.84 50.32
N SER A 20 -11.44 37.62 49.34
CA SER A 20 -11.04 37.25 47.98
C SER A 20 -10.69 38.48 47.11
N LYS A 21 -9.67 38.34 46.26
CA LYS A 21 -9.21 39.38 45.31
C LYS A 21 -9.70 39.08 43.89
N ARG A 22 -10.01 40.12 43.12
CA ARG A 22 -10.49 40.01 41.73
C ARG A 22 -9.31 39.74 40.77
N ILE A 23 -9.49 38.81 39.85
CA ILE A 23 -8.53 38.50 38.78
C ILE A 23 -9.25 38.22 37.45
N SER A 24 -8.55 38.38 36.33
CA SER A 24 -9.09 38.00 35.02
C SER A 24 -8.11 37.09 34.29
N PHE A 25 -8.65 36.02 33.68
CA PHE A 25 -7.89 35.09 32.86
C PHE A 25 -8.33 35.18 31.40
N SER A 26 -7.36 35.29 30.50
CA SER A 26 -7.57 35.13 29.07
C SER A 26 -7.36 33.66 28.68
N TYR A 27 -8.07 33.19 27.66
CA TYR A 27 -7.98 31.79 27.25
C TYR A 27 -8.19 31.55 25.75
N ILE A 28 -7.72 30.39 25.30
CA ILE A 28 -7.98 29.81 23.98
C ILE A 28 -8.65 28.45 24.20
N PRO A 29 -9.86 28.22 23.64
CA PRO A 29 -10.54 26.94 23.76
C PRO A 29 -10.06 25.90 22.74
N ASN A 30 -10.35 24.64 23.02
CA ASN A 30 -10.37 23.53 22.07
C ASN A 30 -11.59 23.66 21.13
N GLN A 31 -11.66 22.79 20.12
CA GLN A 31 -12.79 22.76 19.17
C GLN A 31 -14.13 22.41 19.84
N ASP A 32 -14.09 21.67 20.95
CA ASP A 32 -15.24 21.30 21.78
C ASP A 32 -15.65 22.41 22.78
N GLY A 33 -14.97 23.56 22.77
CA GLY A 33 -15.22 24.67 23.68
C GLY A 33 -14.52 24.58 25.03
N SER A 34 -13.90 23.44 25.38
CA SER A 34 -13.13 23.29 26.62
C SER A 34 -11.88 24.19 26.62
N VAL A 35 -11.46 24.70 27.77
CA VAL A 35 -10.27 25.57 27.85
C VAL A 35 -9.00 24.76 27.56
N ARG A 36 -8.21 25.18 26.55
CA ARG A 36 -6.94 24.55 26.17
C ARG A 36 -5.74 25.25 26.81
N TRP A 37 -5.66 26.55 26.61
CA TRP A 37 -4.64 27.42 27.19
C TRP A 37 -5.30 28.57 27.90
N PHE A 38 -4.77 28.95 29.05
CA PHE A 38 -5.19 30.17 29.73
C PHE A 38 -4.05 30.80 30.52
N TRP A 39 -4.15 32.09 30.74
CA TRP A 39 -3.11 32.91 31.37
C TRP A 39 -3.74 34.12 32.05
N ASN A 40 -2.97 34.82 32.89
CA ASN A 40 -3.38 36.11 33.45
C ASN A 40 -3.63 37.14 32.34
N SER A 41 -4.82 37.74 32.28
CA SER A 41 -5.18 38.75 31.26
C SER A 41 -4.27 39.98 31.28
N ARG A 42 -3.50 40.19 32.36
CA ARG A 42 -2.51 41.26 32.49
C ARG A 42 -1.11 40.85 32.06
N SER A 43 -0.90 39.60 31.63
CA SER A 43 0.42 39.14 31.18
C SER A 43 0.93 40.00 30.02
N LYS A 44 2.18 40.43 30.12
CA LYS A 44 2.91 41.20 29.10
C LYS A 44 3.53 40.30 28.04
N LYS A 45 3.72 39.02 28.36
CA LYS A 45 4.35 38.02 27.48
C LYS A 45 3.39 36.91 27.09
N PRO A 46 3.41 36.43 25.83
CA PRO A 46 2.59 35.31 25.38
C PRO A 46 3.18 33.96 25.83
N LEU A 47 3.30 33.74 27.15
CA LEU A 47 3.98 32.56 27.71
C LEU A 47 3.32 31.23 27.32
N PHE A 48 2.04 31.23 26.94
CA PHE A 48 1.36 30.02 26.45
C PHE A 48 2.00 29.47 25.17
N LEU A 49 2.74 30.28 24.40
CA LEU A 49 3.48 29.83 23.23
C LEU A 49 4.61 28.84 23.59
N LYS A 50 5.04 28.76 24.84
CA LYS A 50 5.99 27.73 25.32
C LYS A 50 5.41 26.31 25.18
N PHE A 51 4.09 26.15 25.21
CA PHE A 51 3.41 24.87 25.01
C PHE A 51 3.06 24.60 23.54
N TYR A 52 3.25 25.58 22.66
CA TYR A 52 2.83 25.51 21.26
C TYR A 52 3.97 25.06 20.35
N ASN A 53 3.66 24.17 19.40
CA ASN A 53 4.65 23.67 18.46
C ASN A 53 4.83 24.64 17.28
N ILE A 54 5.82 25.53 17.35
CA ILE A 54 6.10 26.60 16.36
C ILE A 54 6.91 26.08 15.15
N THR A 55 6.94 24.77 14.90
CA THR A 55 7.86 24.21 13.89
C THR A 55 7.33 24.29 12.45
N THR A 56 6.03 24.47 12.23
CA THR A 56 5.41 24.56 10.89
C THR A 56 5.32 26.01 10.42
N ILE A 57 5.17 26.26 9.10
CA ILE A 57 4.99 27.62 8.56
C ILE A 57 3.74 28.28 9.18
N LYS A 58 2.62 27.54 9.24
CA LYS A 58 1.39 28.00 9.91
C LYS A 58 1.64 28.30 11.40
N GLY A 59 2.38 27.44 12.10
CA GLY A 59 2.72 27.64 13.51
C GLY A 59 3.62 28.85 13.73
N LYS A 60 4.60 29.09 12.85
CA LYS A 60 5.45 30.30 12.86
C LYS A 60 4.64 31.56 12.62
N LEU A 61 3.74 31.55 11.64
CA LEU A 61 2.85 32.68 11.36
C LEU A 61 1.92 32.95 12.55
N PHE A 62 1.29 31.92 13.12
CA PHE A 62 0.46 32.06 14.31
C PHE A 62 1.24 32.66 15.47
N ALA A 63 2.44 32.13 15.77
CA ALA A 63 3.29 32.67 16.82
C ALA A 63 3.67 34.13 16.54
N PHE A 64 4.05 34.47 15.31
CA PHE A 64 4.37 35.84 14.92
C PHE A 64 3.18 36.80 15.17
N VAL A 65 1.98 36.44 14.72
CA VAL A 65 0.76 37.22 14.95
C VAL A 65 0.48 37.40 16.45
N VAL A 66 0.63 36.35 17.25
CA VAL A 66 0.48 36.43 18.71
C VAL A 66 1.50 37.38 19.33
N HIS A 67 2.77 37.34 18.91
CA HIS A 67 3.78 38.29 19.41
C HIS A 67 3.41 39.73 19.06
N VAL A 68 2.92 39.99 17.84
CA VAL A 68 2.43 41.33 17.44
C VAL A 68 1.26 41.77 18.31
N ILE A 69 0.29 40.90 18.59
CA ILE A 69 -0.86 41.23 19.46
C ILE A 69 -0.38 41.65 20.86
N PHE A 70 0.57 40.92 21.46
CA PHE A 70 1.10 41.25 22.78
C PHE A 70 1.99 42.50 22.75
N PHE A 71 2.77 42.70 21.69
CA PHE A 71 3.57 43.90 21.49
C PHE A 71 2.69 45.17 21.41
N LEU A 72 1.55 45.08 20.74
CA LEU A 72 0.56 46.15 20.62
C LEU A 72 -0.40 46.26 21.83
N ASN A 73 -0.24 45.43 22.86
CA ASN A 73 -1.14 45.36 24.02
C ASN A 73 -2.63 45.08 23.68
N LEU A 74 -2.91 44.37 22.58
CA LEU A 74 -4.26 44.06 22.11
C LEU A 74 -4.82 42.72 22.64
N GLN A 75 -4.06 42.00 23.47
CA GLN A 75 -4.43 40.68 23.98
C GLN A 75 -5.76 40.67 24.76
N LYS A 76 -6.13 41.79 25.39
CA LYS A 76 -7.39 41.94 26.15
C LYS A 76 -8.65 42.02 25.27
N VAL A 77 -8.47 42.32 23.98
CA VAL A 77 -9.54 42.46 22.99
C VAL A 77 -9.61 41.20 22.12
N VAL A 78 -8.45 40.68 21.71
CA VAL A 78 -8.37 39.53 20.80
C VAL A 78 -8.78 38.22 21.47
N PHE A 79 -8.37 37.99 22.72
CA PHE A 79 -8.63 36.72 23.40
C PHE A 79 -9.84 36.81 24.33
N LYS A 80 -10.63 35.73 24.38
CA LYS A 80 -11.71 35.59 25.35
C LYS A 80 -11.16 35.70 26.76
N LYS A 81 -11.93 36.29 27.66
CA LYS A 81 -11.55 36.50 29.07
C LYS A 81 -12.70 36.17 30.00
N GLU A 82 -12.35 35.66 31.17
CA GLU A 82 -13.25 35.50 32.30
C GLU A 82 -12.73 36.27 33.51
N THR A 83 -13.65 36.72 34.36
CA THR A 83 -13.32 37.36 35.65
C THR A 83 -13.65 36.38 36.76
N LEU A 84 -12.68 36.15 37.63
CA LEU A 84 -12.79 35.26 38.78
C LEU A 84 -12.32 35.99 40.04
N TYR A 85 -12.58 35.38 41.20
CA TYR A 85 -12.09 35.84 42.49
C TYR A 85 -11.22 34.76 43.10
N TYR A 86 -10.15 35.12 43.80
CA TYR A 86 -9.24 34.16 44.40
C TYR A 86 -8.86 34.49 45.84
N THR A 87 -8.57 33.46 46.63
CA THR A 87 -7.81 33.56 47.89
C THR A 87 -6.50 32.80 47.74
N SER A 88 -5.46 33.28 48.42
CA SER A 88 -4.12 32.69 48.42
C SER A 88 -3.88 31.98 49.74
N GLU A 89 -3.22 30.84 49.69
CA GLU A 89 -2.58 30.24 50.86
C GLU A 89 -1.32 31.03 51.23
N GLU A 90 -0.71 30.76 52.40
CA GLU A 90 0.45 31.52 52.91
C GLU A 90 1.66 31.46 51.96
N ASN A 91 1.89 30.30 51.33
CA ASN A 91 3.01 30.07 50.41
C ASN A 91 2.52 29.47 49.09
N PRO A 92 1.94 30.28 48.18
CA PRO A 92 1.51 29.79 46.87
C PRO A 92 2.71 29.44 45.99
N LEU A 93 2.49 28.57 45.01
CA LEU A 93 3.56 28.04 44.15
C LEU A 93 4.27 29.12 43.30
N PHE A 94 3.54 30.15 42.91
CA PHE A 94 3.99 31.30 42.10
C PHE A 94 3.04 32.47 42.34
N ASP A 95 3.43 33.69 41.99
CA ASP A 95 2.52 34.84 42.08
C ASP A 95 1.52 34.87 40.90
N ILE A 96 0.24 34.66 41.20
CA ILE A 96 -0.87 34.68 40.23
C ILE A 96 -1.03 36.01 39.49
N MET A 97 -0.47 37.11 40.00
CA MET A 97 -0.51 38.44 39.38
C MET A 97 0.58 38.64 38.32
N ASN A 98 1.59 37.78 38.26
CA ASN A 98 2.70 37.85 37.32
C ASN A 98 2.37 37.24 35.95
N ASP A 99 3.38 37.21 35.06
CA ASP A 99 3.31 36.52 33.77
C ASP A 99 3.40 35.00 33.98
N TRP A 100 2.32 34.28 33.67
CA TRP A 100 2.29 32.81 33.64
C TRP A 100 1.33 32.32 32.58
N ALA A 101 1.41 31.04 32.23
CA ALA A 101 0.43 30.38 31.36
C ALA A 101 0.26 28.90 31.73
N ILE A 102 -0.94 28.37 31.50
CA ILE A 102 -1.28 26.97 31.74
C ILE A 102 -1.79 26.32 30.45
N PHE A 103 -1.29 25.13 30.16
CA PHE A 103 -1.87 24.17 29.24
C PHE A 103 -2.63 23.09 30.03
N THR A 104 -3.90 22.89 29.73
CA THR A 104 -4.79 22.00 30.50
C THR A 104 -4.60 20.51 30.21
N GLY A 105 -3.81 20.16 29.19
CA GLY A 105 -3.57 18.77 28.77
C GLY A 105 -4.67 18.23 27.86
N THR A 106 -4.50 16.98 27.41
CA THR A 106 -5.53 16.24 26.69
C THR A 106 -6.36 15.45 27.71
N PRO A 107 -7.70 15.48 27.65
CA PRO A 107 -8.55 14.66 28.50
C PRO A 107 -8.19 13.17 28.40
N GLY A 108 -8.14 12.47 29.54
CA GLY A 108 -7.80 11.04 29.59
C GLY A 108 -7.25 10.60 30.95
N PRO A 109 -6.96 9.30 31.13
CA PRO A 109 -6.48 8.75 32.40
C PRO A 109 -5.13 9.34 32.83
N ASN A 110 -4.31 9.78 31.88
CA ASN A 110 -3.00 10.39 32.11
C ASN A 110 -3.04 11.93 32.13
N ASN A 111 -4.22 12.53 32.27
CA ASN A 111 -4.38 13.99 32.17
C ASN A 111 -3.58 14.72 33.27
N LYS A 112 -2.71 15.62 32.82
CA LYS A 112 -1.91 16.53 33.64
C LYS A 112 -1.91 17.90 32.99
N ALA A 113 -2.06 18.94 33.79
CA ALA A 113 -1.87 20.30 33.34
C ALA A 113 -0.38 20.67 33.43
N VAL A 114 0.07 21.55 32.54
CA VAL A 114 1.43 22.08 32.56
C VAL A 114 1.35 23.60 32.72
N LEU A 115 1.89 24.10 33.83
CA LEU A 115 2.05 25.52 34.14
C LEU A 115 3.47 25.96 33.77
N PHE A 116 3.60 27.17 33.23
CA PHE A 116 4.88 27.85 33.07
C PHE A 116 4.83 29.17 33.84
N ALA A 117 5.67 29.28 34.86
CA ALA A 117 5.81 30.44 35.75
C ALA A 117 7.25 30.49 36.27
N ASP A 118 7.77 31.68 36.57
CA ASP A 118 9.10 31.86 37.16
C ASP A 118 10.24 31.10 36.43
N LYS A 119 10.17 31.10 35.08
CA LYS A 119 11.10 30.38 34.17
C LYS A 119 11.18 28.86 34.41
N CYS A 120 10.19 28.27 35.06
CA CYS A 120 10.07 26.85 35.32
C CYS A 120 8.79 26.28 34.73
N PHE A 121 8.80 24.98 34.45
CA PHE A 121 7.62 24.21 34.12
C PHE A 121 7.13 23.45 35.35
N PHE A 122 5.83 23.44 35.59
CA PHE A 122 5.20 22.68 36.66
C PHE A 122 4.16 21.73 36.06
N LYS A 123 4.38 20.42 36.22
CA LYS A 123 3.40 19.39 35.85
C LYS A 123 2.50 19.11 37.03
N ILE A 124 1.19 19.35 36.87
CA ILE A 124 0.17 19.25 37.91
C ILE A 124 -0.73 18.07 37.58
N ALA A 125 -0.62 17.00 38.36
CA ALA A 125 -1.38 15.77 38.18
C ALA A 125 -2.83 15.94 38.66
N ALA A 126 -3.78 15.55 37.81
CA ALA A 126 -5.21 15.56 38.14
C ALA A 126 -5.76 14.16 38.51
N THR A 127 -5.05 13.09 38.17
CA THR A 127 -5.47 11.70 38.34
C THR A 127 -4.41 10.87 39.07
N LYS A 128 -4.78 9.70 39.59
CA LYS A 128 -3.83 8.75 40.22
C LYS A 128 -2.72 8.32 39.26
N ASN A 129 -3.05 8.04 37.99
CA ASN A 129 -2.07 7.66 36.98
C ASN A 129 -1.11 8.82 36.66
N ALA A 130 -1.62 10.04 36.54
CA ALA A 130 -0.78 11.23 36.34
C ALA A 130 0.19 11.45 37.52
N LYS A 131 -0.24 11.19 38.77
CA LYS A 131 0.65 11.24 39.94
C LYS A 131 1.79 10.23 39.82
N ASN A 132 1.49 9.00 39.40
CA ASN A 132 2.52 7.98 39.19
C ASN A 132 3.52 8.40 38.09
N LEU A 133 3.03 9.01 36.99
CA LEU A 133 3.87 9.48 35.89
C LEU A 133 4.83 10.59 36.32
N ILE A 134 4.36 11.62 37.05
CA ILE A 134 5.24 12.70 37.50
C ILE A 134 6.27 12.20 38.53
N ASN A 135 5.89 11.28 39.43
CA ASN A 135 6.81 10.68 40.39
C ASN A 135 7.88 9.82 39.70
N LYS A 136 7.48 9.08 38.67
CA LYS A 136 8.40 8.31 37.83
C LYS A 136 9.36 9.23 37.09
N GLU A 137 8.85 10.30 36.48
CA GLU A 137 9.66 11.29 35.77
C GLU A 137 10.70 11.95 36.69
N TYR A 138 10.29 12.35 37.91
CA TYR A 138 11.20 12.86 38.93
C TYR A 138 12.34 11.87 39.21
N LYS A 139 12.02 10.62 39.54
CA LYS A 139 13.01 9.58 39.84
C LYS A 139 13.97 9.34 38.67
N ILE A 140 13.43 9.33 37.44
CA ILE A 140 14.23 9.09 36.23
C ILE A 140 15.16 10.27 35.95
N ILE A 141 14.70 11.50 36.04
CA ILE A 141 15.54 12.69 35.82
C ILE A 141 16.65 12.75 36.86
N THR A 142 16.34 12.46 38.13
CA THR A 142 17.36 12.40 39.19
C THR A 142 18.43 11.35 38.90
N TYR A 143 18.04 10.22 38.30
CA TYR A 143 18.98 9.18 37.85
C TYR A 143 19.75 9.55 36.57
N SER A 144 19.07 10.12 35.57
CA SER A 144 19.60 10.32 34.21
C SER A 144 20.30 11.67 34.00
N GLY A 145 20.05 12.64 34.88
CA GLY A 145 20.27 14.06 34.59
C GLY A 145 21.71 14.56 34.58
N THR A 146 22.67 13.75 35.03
CA THR A 146 24.10 14.07 34.87
C THR A 146 24.66 13.32 33.66
N ASN A 147 24.82 14.02 32.53
CA ASN A 147 25.45 13.49 31.31
C ASN A 147 26.16 14.61 30.53
N ARG A 148 27.25 14.28 29.82
CA ARG A 148 28.00 15.22 28.95
C ARG A 148 27.46 15.27 27.51
N LEU A 149 26.68 14.27 27.10
CA LEU A 149 26.22 14.07 25.72
C LEU A 149 24.79 14.57 25.47
N TYR A 150 24.03 14.83 26.53
CA TYR A 150 22.70 15.43 26.47
C TYR A 150 22.42 16.19 27.77
N SER A 151 21.44 17.09 27.75
CA SER A 151 20.96 17.79 28.94
C SER A 151 19.50 17.43 29.24
N THR A 152 19.17 17.26 30.51
CA THR A 152 17.78 17.11 30.99
C THR A 152 17.39 18.31 31.84
N PRO A 153 16.09 18.57 32.03
CA PRO A 153 15.68 19.52 33.07
C PRO A 153 16.16 19.05 34.44
N SER A 154 16.47 19.99 35.35
CA SER A 154 16.54 19.67 36.78
C SER A 154 15.13 19.49 37.30
N ALA A 155 14.90 18.47 38.13
CA ALA A 155 13.59 18.13 38.67
C ALA A 155 13.55 18.26 40.19
N SER A 156 12.44 18.77 40.71
CA SER A 156 12.16 18.77 42.16
C SER A 156 10.67 18.56 42.40
N LEU A 157 10.32 17.59 43.23
CA LEU A 157 8.94 17.35 43.62
C LEU A 157 8.53 18.38 44.69
N ILE A 158 7.50 19.18 44.41
CA ILE A 158 6.98 20.17 45.37
C ILE A 158 6.02 19.48 46.35
N ASN A 159 5.19 18.58 45.82
CA ASN A 159 4.31 17.69 46.56
C ASN A 159 3.90 16.50 45.65
N ASP A 160 3.12 15.56 46.16
CA ASP A 160 2.67 14.35 45.44
C ASP A 160 1.90 14.61 44.13
N CYS A 161 1.46 15.85 43.89
CA CYS A 161 0.68 16.25 42.73
C CYS A 161 1.41 17.23 41.81
N VAL A 162 2.58 17.75 42.21
CA VAL A 162 3.26 18.85 41.49
C VAL A 162 4.77 18.58 41.35
N LEU A 163 5.20 18.42 40.09
CA LEU A 163 6.61 18.31 39.71
C LEU A 163 7.10 19.61 39.09
N ARG A 164 8.16 20.21 39.65
CA ARG A 164 8.85 21.37 39.07
C ARG A 164 10.03 20.90 38.21
N LEU A 165 10.16 21.48 37.02
CA LEU A 165 11.19 21.24 36.02
C LEU A 165 11.81 22.56 35.55
N SER A 166 13.13 22.62 35.41
CA SER A 166 13.79 23.80 34.82
C SER A 166 13.53 23.94 33.32
N ASP A 167 13.46 25.17 32.81
CA ASP A 167 13.38 25.41 31.37
C ASP A 167 14.75 25.25 30.67
N ILE A 168 14.96 24.09 30.04
CA ILE A 168 16.13 23.81 29.19
C ILE A 168 15.91 24.18 27.72
N SER A 169 14.71 24.64 27.35
CA SER A 169 14.35 24.96 25.96
C SER A 169 14.75 26.38 25.54
N ASN A 170 15.13 27.24 26.51
CA ASN A 170 15.39 28.64 26.25
C ASN A 170 16.60 28.82 25.29
N ASN A 171 16.42 29.63 24.24
CA ASN A 171 17.35 29.82 23.12
C ASN A 171 17.72 28.54 22.33
N GLY A 172 17.08 27.41 22.62
CA GLY A 172 17.26 26.16 21.89
C GLY A 172 16.45 26.14 20.59
N LYS A 173 16.97 25.45 19.56
CA LYS A 173 16.27 25.23 18.28
C LYS A 173 15.81 23.78 18.20
N ARG A 174 14.52 23.55 17.91
CA ARG A 174 14.02 22.19 17.62
C ARG A 174 14.54 21.72 16.28
N GLN A 175 15.21 20.57 16.25
CA GLN A 175 15.69 19.96 15.01
C GLN A 175 14.75 18.84 14.58
N LYS A 176 14.16 18.99 13.38
CA LYS A 176 13.18 18.01 12.84
C LYS A 176 13.82 16.73 12.31
N LYS A 177 15.10 16.77 11.97
CA LYS A 177 15.80 15.66 11.32
C LYS A 177 16.74 15.01 12.31
N PHE A 178 16.82 13.68 12.24
CA PHE A 178 17.82 12.94 12.99
C PHE A 178 19.21 13.36 12.51
N SER A 179 20.11 13.64 13.45
CA SER A 179 21.45 14.18 13.19
C SER A 179 22.47 13.52 14.11
N GLY A 180 23.76 13.81 13.90
CA GLY A 180 24.83 13.32 14.79
C GLY A 180 24.63 13.74 16.25
N ILE A 181 23.99 14.88 16.51
CA ILE A 181 23.67 15.35 17.88
C ILE A 181 22.69 14.37 18.56
N HIS A 182 21.69 13.88 17.82
CA HIS A 182 20.75 12.88 18.35
C HIS A 182 21.45 11.54 18.59
N ALA A 183 22.31 11.10 17.66
CA ALA A 183 23.09 9.88 17.83
C ALA A 183 23.98 9.93 19.09
N LYS A 184 24.68 11.05 19.32
CA LYS A 184 25.48 11.27 20.54
C LYS A 184 24.63 11.22 21.82
N ALA A 185 23.47 11.87 21.82
CA ALA A 185 22.55 11.83 22.95
C ALA A 185 22.08 10.40 23.26
N LEU A 186 21.71 9.63 22.23
CA LEU A 186 21.31 8.22 22.37
C LEU A 186 22.43 7.34 22.88
N GLN A 187 23.68 7.60 22.50
CA GLN A 187 24.84 6.92 23.09
C GLN A 187 24.90 7.18 24.60
N GLY A 188 24.77 8.43 25.04
CA GLY A 188 24.78 8.76 26.46
C GLY A 188 23.63 8.12 27.25
N ILE A 189 22.44 8.00 26.65
CA ILE A 189 21.29 7.32 27.28
C ILE A 189 21.58 5.82 27.42
N LYS A 190 22.07 5.20 26.34
CA LYS A 190 22.39 3.77 26.30
C LYS A 190 23.47 3.39 27.33
N GLU A 191 24.48 4.24 27.54
CA GLU A 191 25.57 3.98 28.48
C GLU A 191 25.13 3.95 29.95
N LYS A 192 23.94 4.50 30.29
CA LYS A 192 23.43 4.49 31.67
C LYS A 192 23.07 3.11 32.18
N TYR A 193 22.42 2.30 31.35
CA TYR A 193 22.02 0.95 31.73
C TYR A 193 21.78 0.09 30.49
N GLN A 194 22.35 -1.11 30.52
CA GLN A 194 22.12 -2.17 29.55
C GLN A 194 22.09 -3.51 30.29
N THR A 195 21.25 -4.42 29.81
CA THR A 195 21.22 -5.80 30.28
C THR A 195 20.86 -6.73 29.13
N ALA A 196 21.24 -7.99 29.23
CA ALA A 196 20.84 -9.03 28.29
C ALA A 196 19.98 -10.04 29.05
N ILE A 197 18.79 -10.33 28.53
CA ILE A 197 17.86 -11.28 29.14
C ILE A 197 17.29 -12.21 28.07
N LYS A 198 16.84 -13.40 28.48
CA LYS A 198 15.97 -14.23 27.63
C LYS A 198 14.62 -13.54 27.44
N ILE A 199 14.01 -13.68 26.26
CA ILE A 199 12.67 -13.14 26.00
C ILE A 199 11.64 -13.69 26.99
N SER A 200 11.72 -14.97 27.35
CA SER A 200 10.88 -15.59 28.38
C SER A 200 10.93 -14.89 29.73
N ASN A 201 12.04 -14.25 30.08
CA ASN A 201 12.25 -13.54 31.33
C ASN A 201 11.91 -12.05 31.24
N TRP A 202 11.48 -11.55 30.07
CA TRP A 202 11.15 -10.15 29.86
C TRP A 202 9.73 -9.83 30.35
N LYS A 203 9.60 -9.59 31.65
CA LYS A 203 8.30 -9.34 32.32
C LYS A 203 7.46 -8.26 31.65
N HIS A 204 8.05 -7.09 31.35
CA HIS A 204 7.32 -6.02 30.66
C HIS A 204 6.73 -6.45 29.33
N PHE A 205 7.47 -7.21 28.52
CA PHE A 205 6.98 -7.70 27.25
C PHE A 205 5.85 -8.74 27.43
N GLY A 206 5.96 -9.62 28.43
CA GLY A 206 4.88 -10.51 28.84
C GLY A 206 3.57 -9.77 29.17
N THR A 207 3.64 -8.72 30.00
CA THR A 207 2.48 -7.87 30.34
C THR A 207 1.88 -7.18 29.12
N LEU A 208 2.69 -6.77 28.14
CA LEU A 208 2.17 -6.19 26.89
C LEU A 208 1.39 -7.23 26.06
N ILE A 209 1.83 -8.48 26.04
CA ILE A 209 1.13 -9.58 25.37
C ILE A 209 -0.19 -9.89 26.09
N GLU A 210 -0.20 -9.98 27.42
CA GLU A 210 -1.41 -10.17 28.22
C GLU A 210 -2.43 -9.04 28.02
N ASN A 211 -1.97 -7.78 28.01
CA ASN A 211 -2.85 -6.66 27.72
C ASN A 211 -3.42 -6.72 26.31
N PHE A 212 -2.64 -7.19 25.33
CA PHE A 212 -3.08 -7.33 23.95
C PHE A 212 -4.18 -8.38 23.78
N THR A 213 -4.12 -9.51 24.49
CA THR A 213 -5.16 -10.55 24.40
C THR A 213 -6.51 -10.12 24.95
N THR A 214 -6.55 -9.08 25.79
CA THR A 214 -7.78 -8.50 26.36
C THR A 214 -8.38 -7.36 25.54
N ILE A 215 -7.75 -6.96 24.42
CA ILE A 215 -8.27 -5.88 23.58
C ILE A 215 -9.49 -6.37 22.80
N ASP A 216 -10.64 -5.75 23.09
CA ASP A 216 -11.86 -5.87 22.28
C ASP A 216 -12.29 -4.48 21.81
N ASP A 217 -11.71 -4.02 20.69
CA ASP A 217 -12.08 -2.75 20.06
C ASP A 217 -12.21 -2.91 18.54
N LYS A 218 -13.46 -2.86 18.08
CA LYS A 218 -13.83 -2.98 16.66
C LYS A 218 -13.30 -1.84 15.79
N ARG A 219 -12.73 -0.77 16.34
CA ARG A 219 -12.08 0.29 15.54
C ARG A 219 -10.69 -0.12 15.05
N ILE A 220 -10.05 -1.08 15.71
CA ILE A 220 -8.72 -1.57 15.33
C ILE A 220 -8.85 -2.50 14.11
N PRO A 221 -8.06 -2.31 13.03
CA PRO A 221 -8.11 -3.19 11.87
C PRO A 221 -7.81 -4.66 12.21
N PRO A 222 -8.64 -5.61 11.75
CA PRO A 222 -8.55 -7.00 12.17
C PRO A 222 -7.28 -7.69 11.64
N ASN A 223 -6.77 -7.33 10.45
CA ASN A 223 -5.58 -7.99 9.94
C ASN A 223 -4.32 -7.54 10.66
N LEU A 224 -4.24 -6.30 11.16
CA LEU A 224 -3.19 -5.88 12.09
C LEU A 224 -3.15 -6.78 13.33
N MET A 225 -4.31 -7.07 13.94
CA MET A 225 -4.40 -7.98 15.09
C MET A 225 -3.94 -9.40 14.72
N ARG A 226 -4.36 -9.92 13.57
CA ARG A 226 -3.97 -11.26 13.08
C ARG A 226 -2.46 -11.34 12.81
N LYS A 227 -1.86 -10.31 12.19
CA LYS A 227 -0.41 -10.22 11.96
C LYS A 227 0.37 -10.24 13.27
N LEU A 228 -0.05 -9.47 14.27
CA LEU A 228 0.57 -9.46 15.58
C LEU A 228 0.52 -10.84 16.23
N LYS A 229 -0.64 -11.52 16.21
CA LYS A 229 -0.79 -12.89 16.72
C LYS A 229 0.19 -13.86 16.06
N MET A 230 0.23 -13.90 14.72
CA MET A 230 1.16 -14.75 13.97
C MET A 230 2.62 -14.46 14.31
N ILE A 231 3.01 -13.19 14.48
CA ILE A 231 4.38 -12.84 14.85
C ILE A 231 4.69 -13.30 16.28
N LEU A 232 3.78 -13.07 17.23
CA LEU A 232 3.95 -13.42 18.64
C LEU A 232 4.03 -14.93 18.86
N GLU A 233 3.23 -15.72 18.13
CA GLU A 233 3.25 -17.19 18.16
C GLU A 233 4.59 -17.78 17.69
N ASN A 234 5.29 -17.08 16.78
CA ASN A 234 6.58 -17.49 16.21
C ASN A 234 7.79 -16.80 16.88
N ILE A 235 7.65 -16.28 18.10
CA ILE A 235 8.79 -15.77 18.86
C ILE A 235 9.51 -16.93 19.55
N ASP A 236 10.82 -17.03 19.30
CA ASP A 236 11.71 -17.88 20.11
C ASP A 236 11.81 -17.29 21.52
N LYS A 237 11.31 -18.02 22.52
CA LYS A 237 11.28 -17.60 23.92
C LYS A 237 12.65 -17.69 24.59
N ASP A 238 13.56 -18.50 24.05
CA ASP A 238 14.91 -18.69 24.58
C ASP A 238 15.93 -17.73 23.95
N GLU A 239 15.56 -17.04 22.87
CA GLU A 239 16.39 -16.02 22.25
C GLU A 239 16.76 -14.91 23.26
N MET A 240 18.04 -14.54 23.28
CA MET A 240 18.55 -13.44 24.10
C MET A 240 18.27 -12.08 23.44
N ILE A 241 17.77 -11.12 24.22
CA ILE A 241 17.52 -9.74 23.80
C ILE A 241 18.27 -8.77 24.72
N HIS A 242 18.91 -7.75 24.13
CA HIS A 242 19.50 -6.68 24.90
C HIS A 242 18.48 -5.57 25.15
N LEU A 243 18.33 -5.21 26.41
CA LEU A 243 17.53 -4.07 26.85
C LEU A 243 18.45 -2.91 27.19
N SER A 244 17.96 -1.69 26.98
CA SER A 244 18.67 -0.47 27.34
C SER A 244 17.74 0.53 27.99
N PHE A 245 18.30 1.37 28.85
CA PHE A 245 17.60 2.58 29.28
C PHE A 245 17.19 3.39 28.04
N SER A 246 15.93 3.81 28.02
CA SER A 246 15.33 4.54 26.91
C SER A 246 14.43 5.64 27.46
N HIS A 247 14.38 6.77 26.76
CA HIS A 247 13.45 7.86 26.99
C HIS A 247 12.00 7.44 26.77
N GLY A 248 11.73 6.51 25.84
CA GLY A 248 10.41 5.92 25.62
C GLY A 248 9.46 6.77 24.75
N ASP A 249 9.66 8.09 24.70
CA ASP A 249 8.99 9.01 23.76
C ASP A 249 9.99 9.96 23.08
N PHE A 250 11.11 9.40 22.59
CA PHE A 250 12.19 10.18 21.99
C PHE A 250 11.78 10.68 20.60
N THR A 251 11.30 11.92 20.53
CA THR A 251 10.70 12.51 19.33
C THR A 251 11.19 13.93 19.08
N PRO A 252 11.04 14.47 17.85
CA PRO A 252 11.49 15.83 17.52
C PRO A 252 10.78 16.94 18.33
N TRP A 253 9.59 16.68 18.88
CA TRP A 253 8.88 17.66 19.72
C TRP A 253 9.28 17.59 21.19
N ASN A 254 9.95 16.52 21.62
CA ASN A 254 10.51 16.31 22.96
C ASN A 254 12.01 16.66 23.06
N CYS A 255 12.58 17.23 21.99
CA CYS A 255 13.99 17.58 21.91
C CYS A 255 14.20 19.03 21.47
N CYS A 256 15.27 19.66 21.96
CA CYS A 256 15.79 20.94 21.50
C CYS A 256 17.32 20.89 21.42
N VAL A 257 17.92 21.62 20.49
CA VAL A 257 19.39 21.70 20.37
C VAL A 257 19.83 23.07 20.87
N LYS A 258 20.79 23.09 21.79
CA LYS A 258 21.43 24.30 22.32
C LYS A 258 22.92 24.01 22.50
N ASP A 259 23.77 24.90 21.98
CA ASP A 259 25.24 24.77 22.09
C ASP A 259 25.76 23.38 21.66
N ASP A 260 25.23 22.87 20.54
CA ASP A 260 25.47 21.51 19.99
C ASP A 260 25.15 20.33 20.93
N ILE A 261 24.46 20.57 22.04
CA ILE A 261 23.96 19.57 22.98
C ILE A 261 22.45 19.40 22.80
N LEU A 262 21.99 18.15 22.85
CA LEU A 262 20.55 17.85 22.81
C LEU A 262 19.94 17.99 24.21
N GLY A 263 19.04 18.96 24.36
CA GLY A 263 18.12 19.05 25.48
C GLY A 263 16.91 18.15 25.27
N ILE A 264 16.69 17.24 26.22
CA ILE A 264 15.62 16.23 26.18
C ILE A 264 14.68 16.44 27.37
N TYR A 265 13.39 16.52 27.10
CA TYR A 265 12.35 16.72 28.11
C TYR A 265 11.19 15.74 27.90
N ASP A 266 10.33 15.62 28.92
CA ASP A 266 9.20 14.68 28.98
C ASP A 266 9.60 13.21 29.19
N TRP A 267 10.30 12.95 30.30
CA TRP A 267 10.89 11.65 30.64
C TRP A 267 9.90 10.65 31.28
N GLU A 268 8.60 10.92 31.25
CA GLU A 268 7.61 10.10 31.96
C GLU A 268 7.46 8.67 31.41
N LEU A 269 7.72 8.49 30.11
CA LEU A 269 7.67 7.20 29.44
C LEU A 269 8.99 6.42 29.48
N ALA A 270 10.03 7.00 30.10
CA ALA A 270 11.34 6.38 30.14
C ALA A 270 11.33 5.07 30.93
N SER A 271 12.15 4.10 30.53
CA SER A 271 12.15 2.75 31.07
C SER A 271 13.48 2.05 30.83
N PHE A 272 13.82 1.13 31.73
CA PHE A 272 14.96 0.21 31.62
C PHE A 272 14.63 -1.06 30.82
N GLU A 273 13.34 -1.28 30.54
CA GLU A 273 12.82 -2.51 29.92
C GLU A 273 12.49 -2.35 28.43
N LYS A 274 13.23 -1.50 27.71
CA LYS A 274 13.04 -1.28 26.27
C LYS A 274 14.15 -1.95 25.46
N PRO A 275 13.83 -2.50 24.26
CA PRO A 275 14.84 -3.13 23.42
C PRO A 275 15.91 -2.13 23.01
N LYS A 276 17.15 -2.59 22.85
CA LYS A 276 18.28 -1.78 22.39
C LYS A 276 17.90 -1.00 21.11
N GLY A 277 18.16 0.30 21.12
CA GLY A 277 17.84 1.18 19.99
C GLY A 277 16.39 1.64 19.90
N PHE A 278 15.55 1.37 20.91
CA PHE A 278 14.13 1.78 20.93
C PHE A 278 13.95 3.25 20.55
N ASP A 279 14.63 4.18 21.21
CA ASP A 279 14.50 5.62 20.97
C ASP A 279 14.96 6.04 19.56
N PHE A 280 15.94 5.35 18.98
CA PHE A 280 16.38 5.57 17.61
C PHE A 280 15.27 5.24 16.61
N PHE A 281 14.65 4.07 16.75
CA PHE A 281 13.51 3.68 15.92
C PHE A 281 12.32 4.61 16.17
N HIS A 282 12.05 4.93 17.44
CA HIS A 282 10.94 5.79 17.85
C HIS A 282 11.01 7.16 17.18
N PHE A 283 12.18 7.81 17.25
CA PHE A 283 12.37 9.12 16.62
C PHE A 283 12.11 9.07 15.12
N ILE A 284 12.70 8.11 14.42
CA ILE A 284 12.60 8.04 12.96
C ILE A 284 11.17 7.71 12.54
N ILE A 285 10.54 6.71 13.17
CA ILE A 285 9.21 6.24 12.80
C ILE A 285 8.14 7.29 13.14
N GLN A 286 8.15 7.86 14.35
CA GLN A 286 7.20 8.88 14.74
C GLN A 286 7.33 10.14 13.88
N ASN A 287 8.56 10.59 13.60
CA ASN A 287 8.79 11.74 12.74
C ASN A 287 8.37 11.47 11.29
N SER A 288 8.66 10.27 10.76
CA SER A 288 8.29 9.89 9.40
C SER A 288 6.77 9.88 9.22
N ILE A 289 6.03 9.34 10.19
CA ILE A 289 4.57 9.19 10.09
C ILE A 289 3.84 10.51 10.43
N LEU A 290 4.13 11.09 11.59
CA LEU A 290 3.34 12.19 12.16
C LEU A 290 3.74 13.59 11.67
N VAL A 291 4.99 13.75 11.20
CA VAL A 291 5.51 15.05 10.74
C VAL A 291 5.70 15.07 9.22
N GLN A 292 6.26 14.00 8.66
CA GLN A 292 6.60 13.93 7.24
C GLN A 292 5.54 13.22 6.38
N HIS A 293 4.60 12.48 7.02
CA HIS A 293 3.56 11.69 6.35
C HIS A 293 4.09 10.68 5.33
N LEU A 294 5.23 10.06 5.65
CA LEU A 294 5.88 9.09 4.77
C LEU A 294 5.29 7.67 4.92
N PRO A 295 5.23 6.88 3.84
CA PRO A 295 4.89 5.47 3.91
C PRO A 295 6.02 4.63 4.53
N TRP A 296 5.73 3.36 4.84
CA TRP A 296 6.71 2.46 5.45
C TRP A 296 7.96 2.29 4.57
N LYS A 297 7.79 2.14 3.26
CA LYS A 297 8.90 2.01 2.30
C LYS A 297 9.97 3.11 2.44
N GLU A 298 9.55 4.36 2.62
CA GLU A 298 10.45 5.49 2.81
C GLU A 298 10.98 5.57 4.24
N THR A 299 10.14 5.26 5.23
CA THR A 299 10.53 5.17 6.64
C THR A 299 11.65 4.15 6.85
N TRP A 300 11.52 2.95 6.26
CA TRP A 300 12.55 1.90 6.27
C TRP A 300 13.87 2.37 5.63
N THR A 301 13.79 3.19 4.58
CA THR A 301 14.98 3.79 3.97
C THR A 301 15.67 4.79 4.91
N GLN A 302 14.91 5.59 5.66
CA GLN A 302 15.48 6.48 6.68
C GLN A 302 16.12 5.70 7.83
N ILE A 303 15.49 4.62 8.31
CA ILE A 303 16.04 3.75 9.36
C ILE A 303 17.41 3.21 8.93
N ARG A 304 17.50 2.60 7.75
CA ARG A 304 18.79 2.06 7.23
C ARG A 304 19.85 3.14 7.05
N LYS A 305 19.46 4.32 6.57
CA LYS A 305 20.37 5.45 6.38
C LYS A 305 20.97 5.91 7.71
N HIS A 306 20.14 6.14 8.73
CA HIS A 306 20.58 6.70 10.00
C HIS A 306 21.18 5.65 10.96
N ASN A 307 20.92 4.36 10.73
CA ASN A 307 21.54 3.27 11.48
C ASN A 307 23.08 3.37 11.44
N LYS A 308 23.65 3.67 10.27
CA LYS A 308 25.11 3.82 10.08
C LYS A 308 25.76 4.86 10.99
N THR A 309 25.00 5.87 11.43
CA THR A 309 25.50 6.97 12.28
C THR A 309 25.20 6.74 13.75
N ALA A 310 24.16 5.98 14.10
CA ALA A 310 23.69 5.84 15.47
C ALA A 310 24.19 4.56 16.16
N PHE A 311 23.91 3.40 15.58
CA PHE A 311 24.19 2.09 16.21
C PHE A 311 25.06 1.18 15.36
N ASN A 312 25.12 1.42 14.05
CA ASN A 312 25.80 0.60 13.05
C ASN A 312 25.44 -0.89 13.14
N PHE A 313 24.17 -1.21 13.40
CA PHE A 313 23.69 -2.58 13.40
C PHE A 313 23.91 -3.22 12.03
N ASN A 314 24.30 -4.49 12.00
CA ASN A 314 24.20 -5.27 10.77
C ASN A 314 22.71 -5.52 10.41
N ASP A 315 22.42 -6.04 9.22
CA ASP A 315 21.04 -6.18 8.73
C ASP A 315 20.17 -7.09 9.62
N ASN A 316 20.74 -8.18 10.14
CA ASN A 316 20.03 -9.12 11.02
C ASN A 316 19.73 -8.48 12.39
N GLU A 317 20.71 -7.80 12.99
CA GLU A 317 20.52 -7.06 14.24
C GLU A 317 19.49 -5.94 14.07
N LEU A 318 19.58 -5.18 12.97
CA LEU A 318 18.67 -4.07 12.69
C LEU A 318 17.22 -4.57 12.60
N LYS A 319 16.99 -5.66 11.87
CA LYS A 319 15.68 -6.31 11.77
C LYS A 319 15.21 -6.87 13.11
N LYS A 320 16.08 -7.53 13.87
CA LYS A 320 15.75 -8.05 15.21
C LYS A 320 15.29 -6.96 16.16
N TYR A 321 16.08 -5.90 16.35
CA TYR A 321 15.69 -4.83 17.28
C TYR A 321 14.53 -3.98 16.77
N LEU A 322 14.38 -3.83 15.46
CA LEU A 322 13.20 -3.22 14.87
C LEU A 322 11.93 -4.05 15.14
N LYS A 323 12.01 -5.40 15.06
CA LYS A 323 10.89 -6.31 15.40
C LYS A 323 10.41 -6.02 16.82
N PHE A 324 11.30 -6.04 17.80
CA PHE A 324 10.92 -5.82 19.20
C PHE A 324 10.53 -4.37 19.51
N TYR A 325 11.09 -3.38 18.82
CA TYR A 325 10.58 -2.02 18.86
C TYR A 325 9.12 -1.97 18.39
N LEU A 326 8.82 -2.53 17.21
CA LEU A 326 7.47 -2.53 16.64
C LEU A 326 6.50 -3.25 17.58
N LEU A 327 6.84 -4.44 18.06
CA LEU A 327 5.98 -5.19 18.97
C LEU A 327 5.73 -4.42 20.28
N THR A 328 6.78 -3.96 20.97
CA THR A 328 6.61 -3.25 22.25
C THR A 328 5.84 -1.93 22.09
N ASN A 329 6.07 -1.19 20.99
CA ASN A 329 5.39 0.06 20.71
C ASN A 329 3.92 -0.17 20.31
N VAL A 330 3.67 -1.07 19.36
CA VAL A 330 2.33 -1.33 18.84
C VAL A 330 1.42 -1.91 19.93
N LEU A 331 1.89 -2.92 20.67
CA LEU A 331 1.06 -3.55 21.73
C LEU A 331 0.69 -2.53 22.82
N TYR A 332 1.63 -1.68 23.23
CA TYR A 332 1.38 -0.61 24.19
C TYR A 332 0.31 0.37 23.69
N TYR A 333 0.47 0.88 22.46
CA TYR A 333 -0.44 1.88 21.92
C TYR A 333 -1.80 1.32 21.53
N LEU A 334 -1.91 0.05 21.09
CA LEU A 334 -3.20 -0.57 20.82
C LEU A 334 -4.07 -0.61 22.07
N LYS A 335 -3.49 -0.99 23.22
CA LYS A 335 -4.20 -0.95 24.51
C LYS A 335 -4.62 0.47 24.85
N LEU A 336 -3.71 1.44 24.73
CA LEU A 336 -4.01 2.85 25.00
C LEU A 336 -5.12 3.39 24.09
N TYR A 337 -5.11 3.05 22.81
CA TYR A 337 -6.13 3.50 21.84
C TYR A 337 -7.47 2.82 22.06
N SER A 338 -7.48 1.56 22.51
CA SER A 338 -8.73 0.85 22.85
C SER A 338 -9.49 1.52 24.00
N GLU A 339 -8.77 2.14 24.93
CA GLU A 339 -9.34 2.84 26.09
C GLU A 339 -9.74 4.29 25.79
N GLN A 340 -9.38 4.82 24.61
CA GLN A 340 -9.76 6.17 24.20
C GLN A 340 -11.16 6.18 23.61
N GLU A 341 -12.03 7.05 24.15
CA GLU A 341 -13.38 7.25 23.63
C GLU A 341 -13.37 7.76 22.19
N GLN A 342 -12.50 8.72 21.89
CA GLN A 342 -12.42 9.38 20.58
C GLN A 342 -11.02 9.26 20.00
N TRP A 343 -10.92 8.85 18.74
CA TRP A 343 -9.65 8.71 18.04
C TRP A 343 -9.29 9.97 17.25
N HIS A 344 -8.03 10.37 17.35
CA HIS A 344 -7.46 11.37 16.47
C HIS A 344 -7.05 10.76 15.13
N LEU A 345 -7.07 11.57 14.05
CA LEU A 345 -6.66 11.15 12.71
C LEU A 345 -5.25 10.52 12.66
N GLN A 346 -4.36 10.97 13.53
CA GLN A 346 -2.98 10.47 13.67
C GLN A 346 -2.92 8.97 14.02
N ILE A 347 -3.90 8.45 14.76
CA ILE A 347 -3.99 7.03 15.11
C ILE A 347 -4.10 6.20 13.84
N HIS A 348 -4.98 6.59 12.90
CA HIS A 348 -5.14 5.87 11.64
C HIS A 348 -3.86 5.88 10.79
N TRP A 349 -3.08 6.97 10.82
CA TRP A 349 -1.79 7.02 10.12
C TRP A 349 -0.78 6.05 10.72
N LEU A 350 -0.72 5.97 12.06
CA LEU A 350 0.15 5.04 12.77
C LEU A 350 -0.23 3.59 12.51
N LEU A 351 -1.51 3.22 12.71
CA LEU A 351 -2.00 1.85 12.49
C LEU A 351 -1.70 1.35 11.08
N LYS A 352 -1.90 2.20 10.07
CA LYS A 352 -1.60 1.88 8.67
C LYS A 352 -0.13 1.52 8.48
N VAL A 353 0.78 2.39 8.94
CA VAL A 353 2.22 2.18 8.73
C VAL A 353 2.75 1.04 9.59
N TRP A 354 2.22 0.83 10.79
CA TRP A 354 2.55 -0.31 11.63
C TRP A 354 2.11 -1.64 10.99
N SER A 355 0.89 -1.73 10.44
CA SER A 355 0.44 -2.94 9.75
C SER A 355 1.32 -3.29 8.56
N GLU A 356 1.72 -2.30 7.77
CA GLU A 356 2.66 -2.49 6.64
C GLU A 356 4.06 -2.89 7.12
N ALA A 357 4.55 -2.30 8.21
CA ALA A 357 5.87 -2.59 8.76
C ALA A 357 6.03 -4.04 9.24
N LEU A 358 4.97 -4.62 9.79
CA LEU A 358 4.97 -6.01 10.29
C LEU A 358 5.12 -7.04 9.17
N ASN A 359 4.80 -6.69 7.92
CA ASN A 359 4.86 -7.61 6.79
C ASN A 359 6.27 -8.22 6.61
N MET A 360 7.33 -7.47 6.92
CA MET A 360 8.71 -7.95 6.75
C MET A 360 9.08 -9.12 7.68
N TYR A 361 8.28 -9.40 8.71
CA TYR A 361 8.47 -10.53 9.64
C TYR A 361 7.49 -11.67 9.38
N LEU A 362 6.70 -11.59 8.31
CA LEU A 362 5.69 -12.58 7.94
C LEU A 362 5.93 -13.19 6.56
N THR A 363 6.95 -12.73 5.82
CA THR A 363 7.26 -13.22 4.47
C THR A 363 7.68 -14.69 4.43
N GLU A 364 8.09 -15.26 5.55
CA GLU A 364 8.43 -16.70 5.67
C GLU A 364 7.17 -17.59 5.77
N ILE A 365 6.05 -17.03 6.23
CA ILE A 365 4.80 -17.76 6.51
C ILE A 365 3.73 -17.42 5.47
N LYS A 366 3.73 -16.19 4.97
CA LYS A 366 2.76 -15.64 4.01
C LYS A 366 3.50 -15.00 2.85
N THR A 367 2.93 -15.15 1.67
CA THR A 367 3.47 -14.57 0.45
C THR A 367 3.17 -13.07 0.38
N GLU A 368 3.94 -12.32 -0.40
CA GLU A 368 3.75 -10.86 -0.48
C GLU A 368 2.35 -10.49 -1.00
N ARG A 369 1.78 -11.32 -1.89
CA ARG A 369 0.40 -11.14 -2.36
C ARG A 369 -0.62 -11.26 -1.22
N GLU A 370 -0.46 -12.25 -0.36
CA GLU A 370 -1.35 -12.49 0.78
C GLU A 370 -1.30 -11.32 1.77
N LEU A 371 -0.09 -10.88 2.14
CA LEU A 371 0.12 -9.74 3.02
C LEU A 371 -0.41 -8.43 2.42
N LEU A 372 -0.28 -8.24 1.11
CA LEU A 372 -0.83 -7.08 0.41
C LEU A 372 -2.36 -7.06 0.45
N ILE A 373 -3.02 -8.22 0.34
CA ILE A 373 -4.48 -8.30 0.48
C ILE A 373 -4.91 -7.92 1.92
N MET A 374 -4.18 -8.38 2.93
CA MET A 374 -4.41 -7.97 4.32
C MET A 374 -4.27 -6.44 4.50
N ASP A 375 -3.23 -5.83 3.92
CA ASP A 375 -3.02 -4.38 3.94
C ASP A 375 -4.16 -3.60 3.27
N ILE A 376 -4.66 -4.11 2.14
CA ILE A 376 -5.77 -3.52 1.39
C ILE A 376 -7.02 -3.45 2.26
N PHE A 377 -7.38 -4.53 2.94
CA PHE A 377 -8.58 -4.56 3.77
C PHE A 377 -8.42 -3.81 5.09
N ASP A 378 -7.22 -3.75 5.68
CA ASP A 378 -6.95 -2.86 6.81
C ASP A 378 -7.07 -1.38 6.43
N TYR A 379 -6.58 -1.00 5.24
CA TYR A 379 -6.70 0.37 4.74
C TYR A 379 -8.15 0.77 4.45
N LEU A 380 -8.94 -0.16 3.90
CA LEU A 380 -10.35 0.05 3.59
C LEU A 380 -11.26 -0.04 4.82
N TYR A 381 -10.80 -0.64 5.92
CA TYR A 381 -11.58 -0.89 7.13
C TYR A 381 -12.40 0.33 7.63
N PRO A 382 -11.81 1.54 7.81
CA PRO A 382 -12.57 2.72 8.24
C PRO A 382 -13.39 3.39 7.12
N GLN A 383 -13.26 2.95 5.86
CA GLN A 383 -13.86 3.59 4.68
C GLN A 383 -15.22 2.98 4.33
N LYS A 384 -16.06 3.72 3.60
CA LYS A 384 -17.29 3.20 3.01
C LYS A 384 -16.98 2.55 1.66
N TYR A 385 -17.30 1.27 1.51
CA TYR A 385 -17.15 0.50 0.27
C TYR A 385 -18.01 -0.78 0.34
N ALA A 386 -18.19 -1.46 -0.79
CA ALA A 386 -18.79 -2.79 -0.84
C ALA A 386 -17.98 -3.71 -1.74
N ALA A 387 -17.48 -4.84 -1.21
CA ALA A 387 -16.82 -5.86 -2.01
C ALA A 387 -17.86 -6.76 -2.69
N LEU A 388 -17.72 -6.98 -4.00
CA LEU A 388 -18.62 -7.84 -4.79
C LEU A 388 -18.12 -9.28 -4.79
N LYS A 389 -19.03 -10.24 -4.56
CA LYS A 389 -18.76 -11.70 -4.62
C LYS A 389 -17.57 -12.14 -3.75
N PHE A 390 -17.24 -11.38 -2.71
CA PHE A 390 -16.11 -11.69 -1.86
C PHE A 390 -16.48 -12.82 -0.89
N HIS A 391 -15.56 -13.76 -0.67
CA HIS A 391 -15.82 -14.90 0.20
C HIS A 391 -15.91 -14.50 1.68
N ASP A 392 -16.65 -15.28 2.48
CA ASP A 392 -16.64 -15.18 3.95
C ASP A 392 -15.53 -16.07 4.55
N LYS A 393 -14.29 -15.81 4.15
CA LYS A 393 -13.05 -16.46 4.63
C LYS A 393 -11.97 -15.41 4.84
N GLU A 394 -10.83 -15.81 5.40
CA GLU A 394 -9.67 -14.94 5.57
C GLU A 394 -9.34 -14.24 4.23
N PRO A 395 -9.18 -12.90 4.22
CA PRO A 395 -9.00 -12.13 3.00
C PRO A 395 -7.83 -12.62 2.14
N GLU A 396 -6.74 -13.03 2.76
CA GLU A 396 -5.56 -13.48 2.04
C GLU A 396 -5.71 -14.84 1.34
N ASN A 397 -6.71 -15.64 1.72
CA ASN A 397 -7.01 -16.94 1.10
C ASN A 397 -7.71 -16.80 -0.28
N LEU A 398 -7.64 -15.61 -0.88
CA LEU A 398 -8.13 -15.33 -2.22
C LEU A 398 -7.32 -16.13 -3.27
N PRO A 399 -7.96 -16.95 -4.12
CA PRO A 399 -7.28 -17.74 -5.14
C PRO A 399 -6.41 -16.87 -6.07
N LEU A 400 -5.33 -17.44 -6.62
CA LEU A 400 -4.38 -16.72 -7.48
C LEU A 400 -5.02 -16.11 -8.74
N ASN A 401 -6.06 -16.77 -9.26
CA ASN A 401 -6.78 -16.34 -10.46
C ASN A 401 -7.98 -15.43 -10.14
N SER A 402 -8.27 -15.20 -8.85
CA SER A 402 -9.35 -14.33 -8.40
C SER A 402 -8.87 -12.89 -8.26
N ASP A 403 -9.79 -11.99 -8.56
CA ASP A 403 -9.69 -10.54 -8.43
C ASP A 403 -10.45 -10.05 -7.20
N ILE A 404 -10.25 -8.77 -6.89
CA ILE A 404 -11.00 -8.05 -5.86
C ILE A 404 -11.82 -6.97 -6.56
N ASP A 405 -13.13 -7.18 -6.63
CA ASP A 405 -14.10 -6.22 -7.15
C ASP A 405 -14.64 -5.36 -6.00
N LEU A 406 -14.35 -4.06 -6.02
CA LEU A 406 -14.74 -3.12 -4.97
C LEU A 406 -15.62 -2.02 -5.54
N VAL A 407 -16.85 -1.90 -5.04
CA VAL A 407 -17.68 -0.72 -5.24
C VAL A 407 -17.26 0.36 -4.26
N ILE A 408 -16.80 1.50 -4.77
CA ILE A 408 -16.17 2.57 -3.99
C ILE A 408 -16.47 3.95 -4.59
N SER A 409 -16.41 4.99 -3.77
CA SER A 409 -16.58 6.36 -4.25
C SER A 409 -15.47 6.76 -5.25
N PHE A 410 -15.81 7.60 -6.23
CA PHE A 410 -14.82 8.11 -7.20
C PHE A 410 -13.64 8.83 -6.50
N GLN A 411 -13.91 9.59 -5.44
CA GLN A 411 -12.89 10.31 -4.69
C GLN A 411 -11.88 9.36 -4.03
N ASP A 412 -12.36 8.23 -3.50
CA ASP A 412 -11.51 7.27 -2.80
C ASP A 412 -10.74 6.35 -3.75
N THR A 413 -11.16 6.20 -5.02
CA THR A 413 -10.35 5.47 -6.03
C THR A 413 -8.94 6.03 -6.17
N SER A 414 -8.81 7.36 -6.16
CA SER A 414 -7.52 8.03 -6.31
C SER A 414 -6.67 7.87 -5.05
N LYS A 415 -7.29 7.92 -3.86
CA LYS A 415 -6.59 7.66 -2.59
C LYS A 415 -6.09 6.23 -2.51
N MET A 416 -6.90 5.26 -2.93
CA MET A 416 -6.53 3.84 -3.00
C MET A 416 -5.36 3.61 -3.95
N ALA A 417 -5.38 4.23 -5.14
CA ALA A 417 -4.27 4.16 -6.08
C ALA A 417 -2.96 4.72 -5.51
N VAL A 418 -3.01 5.82 -4.76
CA VAL A 418 -1.82 6.40 -4.08
C VAL A 418 -1.32 5.46 -3.00
N PHE A 419 -2.20 4.91 -2.17
CA PHE A 419 -1.86 3.92 -1.15
C PHE A 419 -1.13 2.71 -1.74
N LEU A 420 -1.69 2.09 -2.78
CA LEU A 420 -1.11 0.92 -3.43
C LEU A 420 0.25 1.23 -4.08
N LYS A 421 0.43 2.42 -4.65
CA LYS A 421 1.72 2.85 -5.23
C LYS A 421 2.81 3.02 -4.16
N GLN A 422 2.43 3.38 -2.94
CA GLN A 422 3.34 3.64 -1.82
C GLN A 422 3.69 2.39 -1.01
N ASN A 423 2.87 1.33 -1.09
CA ASN A 423 3.06 0.09 -0.32
C ASN A 423 4.38 -0.62 -0.66
N SER A 424 5.10 -1.10 0.35
CA SER A 424 6.43 -1.71 0.21
C SER A 424 6.44 -3.04 -0.53
N LEU A 425 5.35 -3.81 -0.48
CA LEU A 425 5.20 -5.11 -1.14
C LEU A 425 4.94 -4.98 -2.65
N VAL A 426 4.57 -3.79 -3.12
CA VAL A 426 4.30 -3.56 -4.54
C VAL A 426 5.59 -3.21 -5.28
N ASN A 427 6.02 -4.10 -6.17
CA ASN A 427 7.13 -3.88 -7.08
C ASN A 427 6.70 -3.02 -8.28
N ARG A 428 5.58 -3.39 -8.92
CA ARG A 428 5.02 -2.66 -10.06
C ARG A 428 3.52 -2.53 -9.96
N ILE A 429 3.03 -1.43 -10.49
CA ILE A 429 1.60 -1.11 -10.53
C ILE A 429 1.24 -0.60 -11.93
N LYS A 430 0.19 -1.15 -12.50
CA LYS A 430 -0.43 -0.66 -13.74
C LYS A 430 -1.86 -0.24 -13.43
N ILE A 431 -2.15 1.04 -13.63
CA ILE A 431 -3.49 1.61 -13.43
C ILE A 431 -4.07 1.95 -14.79
N VAL A 432 -5.26 1.42 -15.08
CA VAL A 432 -6.05 1.74 -16.27
C VAL A 432 -7.32 2.44 -15.81
N LYS A 433 -7.44 3.72 -16.15
CA LYS A 433 -8.60 4.53 -15.79
C LYS A 433 -9.66 4.41 -16.87
N LYS A 434 -10.81 3.83 -16.52
CA LYS A 434 -12.00 3.77 -17.37
C LYS A 434 -13.04 4.78 -16.89
N SER A 435 -14.07 5.00 -17.70
CA SER A 435 -15.17 5.94 -17.42
C SER A 435 -16.05 5.56 -16.22
N PHE A 436 -15.93 4.34 -15.71
CA PHE A 436 -16.75 3.79 -14.62
C PHE A 436 -15.95 3.09 -13.50
N MET A 437 -14.66 2.80 -13.74
CA MET A 437 -13.80 2.14 -12.76
C MET A 437 -12.31 2.41 -12.99
N TYR A 438 -11.49 2.14 -11.98
CA TYR A 438 -10.04 1.99 -12.13
C TYR A 438 -9.69 0.50 -12.06
N ASN A 439 -9.10 -0.04 -13.12
CA ASN A 439 -8.50 -1.37 -13.09
C ASN A 439 -7.05 -1.24 -12.64
N ILE A 440 -6.69 -1.90 -11.56
CA ILE A 440 -5.34 -1.85 -10.98
C ILE A 440 -4.75 -3.26 -10.99
N ARG A 441 -3.66 -3.43 -11.74
CA ARG A 441 -2.84 -4.64 -11.72
C ARG A 441 -1.60 -4.38 -10.87
N LEU A 442 -1.46 -5.11 -9.77
CA LEU A 442 -0.34 -5.07 -8.85
C LEU A 442 0.56 -6.28 -9.09
N ILE A 443 1.86 -6.06 -9.08
CA ILE A 443 2.88 -7.10 -9.17
C ILE A 443 3.80 -6.94 -7.96
N THR A 444 3.93 -7.99 -7.18
CA THR A 444 4.80 -8.09 -6.00
C THR A 444 6.26 -8.40 -6.39
N HIS A 445 7.20 -8.36 -5.44
CA HIS A 445 8.61 -8.69 -5.71
C HIS A 445 8.81 -10.18 -6.01
N ASP A 446 7.97 -11.05 -5.44
CA ASP A 446 7.87 -12.48 -5.79
C ASP A 446 7.14 -12.76 -7.12
N LEU A 447 6.83 -11.72 -7.91
CA LEU A 447 6.21 -11.77 -9.24
C LEU A 447 4.79 -12.35 -9.28
N LYS A 448 4.08 -12.37 -8.15
CA LYS A 448 2.64 -12.68 -8.13
C LYS A 448 1.82 -11.47 -8.57
N ILE A 449 0.65 -11.74 -9.16
CA ILE A 449 -0.28 -10.72 -9.64
C ILE A 449 -1.47 -10.63 -8.70
N LEU A 450 -1.90 -9.41 -8.42
CA LEU A 450 -3.19 -9.11 -7.80
C LEU A 450 -3.93 -8.08 -8.64
N ASN A 451 -5.15 -8.40 -9.04
CA ASN A 451 -6.02 -7.51 -9.83
C ASN A 451 -7.11 -6.94 -8.93
N LEU A 452 -7.25 -5.62 -8.91
CA LEU A 452 -8.30 -4.88 -8.22
C LEU A 452 -9.12 -4.08 -9.24
N ASP A 453 -10.44 -4.23 -9.21
CA ASP A 453 -11.36 -3.38 -9.95
C ASP A 453 -12.06 -2.43 -8.96
N LEU A 454 -11.71 -1.14 -9.02
CA LEU A 454 -12.30 -0.08 -8.19
C LEU A 454 -13.46 0.57 -8.95
N ILE A 455 -14.67 0.05 -8.74
CA ILE A 455 -15.88 0.37 -9.47
C ILE A 455 -16.62 1.52 -8.79
N TYR A 456 -16.72 2.67 -9.44
CA TYR A 456 -17.50 3.80 -8.93
C TYR A 456 -18.84 4.00 -9.67
N GLN A 457 -19.02 3.34 -10.81
CA GLN A 457 -20.32 3.21 -11.51
C GLN A 457 -20.50 1.79 -12.07
N LEU A 458 -21.68 1.20 -11.88
CA LEU A 458 -22.01 -0.13 -12.38
C LEU A 458 -22.65 -0.04 -13.77
N LYS A 459 -21.83 -0.21 -14.82
CA LYS A 459 -22.24 -0.06 -16.21
C LYS A 459 -22.09 -1.34 -17.02
N TRP A 460 -23.06 -1.58 -17.90
CA TRP A 460 -22.93 -2.49 -19.03
C TRP A 460 -22.83 -1.67 -20.30
N LYS A 461 -21.66 -1.69 -20.94
CA LYS A 461 -21.29 -0.76 -22.02
C LYS A 461 -21.48 0.70 -21.57
N HIS A 462 -22.48 1.40 -22.10
CA HIS A 462 -22.81 2.78 -21.77
C HIS A 462 -24.05 2.92 -20.87
N LEU A 463 -24.70 1.81 -20.48
CA LEU A 463 -25.90 1.83 -19.65
C LEU A 463 -25.54 1.50 -18.20
N GLU A 464 -25.86 2.40 -17.29
CA GLU A 464 -25.78 2.18 -15.85
C GLU A 464 -26.95 1.30 -15.40
N PHE A 465 -26.66 0.15 -14.79
CA PHE A 465 -27.70 -0.81 -14.41
C PHE A 465 -28.06 -0.77 -12.92
N MET A 466 -27.12 -0.32 -12.07
CA MET A 466 -27.29 -0.23 -10.63
C MET A 466 -26.60 1.02 -10.06
N GLU A 467 -27.19 1.58 -9.00
CA GLU A 467 -26.66 2.73 -8.27
C GLU A 467 -25.63 2.27 -7.23
N THR A 468 -24.39 2.76 -7.34
CA THR A 468 -23.29 2.34 -6.46
C THR A 468 -23.41 2.87 -5.03
N HIS A 469 -23.99 4.05 -4.82
CA HIS A 469 -24.13 4.65 -3.49
C HIS A 469 -25.04 3.79 -2.59
N ARG A 470 -26.19 3.31 -3.10
CA ARG A 470 -27.09 2.42 -2.35
C ARG A 470 -26.39 1.13 -1.94
N MET A 471 -25.65 0.52 -2.86
CA MET A 471 -24.91 -0.71 -2.58
C MET A 471 -23.82 -0.51 -1.52
N ILE A 472 -23.18 0.67 -1.47
CA ILE A 472 -22.22 1.02 -0.42
C ILE A 472 -22.92 1.21 0.93
N ASP A 473 -24.07 1.88 0.95
CA ASP A 473 -24.81 2.15 2.19
C ASP A 473 -25.47 0.89 2.77
N HIS A 474 -25.84 -0.09 1.93
CA HIS A 474 -26.35 -1.40 2.35
C HIS A 474 -25.26 -2.45 2.59
N ALA A 475 -23.98 -2.10 2.52
CA ALA A 475 -22.90 -3.06 2.68
C ALA A 475 -22.89 -3.66 4.10
N GLU A 476 -22.76 -4.97 4.20
CA GLU A 476 -22.70 -5.72 5.45
C GLU A 476 -21.26 -6.10 5.77
N GLN A 477 -20.91 -6.21 7.06
CA GLN A 477 -19.56 -6.59 7.47
C GLN A 477 -19.49 -8.10 7.75
N ASN A 478 -18.55 -8.79 7.11
CA ASN A 478 -18.32 -10.22 7.31
C ASN A 478 -17.50 -10.51 8.59
N ARG A 479 -17.26 -11.78 8.90
CA ARG A 479 -16.55 -12.21 10.13
C ARG A 479 -15.09 -11.75 10.21
N TYR A 480 -14.51 -11.37 9.07
CA TYR A 480 -13.12 -10.89 8.95
C TYR A 480 -13.04 -9.37 8.84
N GLY A 481 -14.15 -8.67 9.09
CA GLY A 481 -14.23 -7.22 9.10
C GLY A 481 -14.33 -6.58 7.72
N ILE A 482 -14.61 -7.35 6.67
CA ILE A 482 -14.70 -6.87 5.28
C ILE A 482 -16.14 -6.47 4.98
N LYS A 483 -16.32 -5.27 4.44
CA LYS A 483 -17.63 -4.80 3.96
C LYS A 483 -17.94 -5.43 2.61
N ILE A 484 -18.89 -6.36 2.58
CA ILE A 484 -19.39 -7.05 1.40
C ILE A 484 -20.75 -6.48 1.00
N SER A 485 -21.09 -6.56 -0.29
CA SER A 485 -22.42 -6.17 -0.76
C SER A 485 -23.49 -7.06 -0.12
N SER A 486 -24.66 -6.47 0.19
CA SER A 486 -25.82 -7.23 0.70
C SER A 486 -26.17 -8.40 -0.23
N PRO A 487 -26.79 -9.48 0.29
CA PRO A 487 -27.20 -10.62 -0.53
C PRO A 487 -28.10 -10.23 -1.72
N GLN A 488 -29.03 -9.31 -1.49
CA GLN A 488 -29.99 -8.85 -2.50
C GLN A 488 -29.29 -8.02 -3.60
N ASP A 489 -28.39 -7.11 -3.22
CA ASP A 489 -27.63 -6.32 -4.18
C ASP A 489 -26.64 -7.21 -4.97
N THR A 490 -26.03 -8.20 -4.32
CA THR A 490 -25.16 -9.19 -4.98
C THR A 490 -25.95 -10.03 -5.99
N ALA A 491 -27.12 -10.53 -5.62
CA ALA A 491 -27.98 -11.32 -6.50
C ALA A 491 -28.43 -10.50 -7.73
N LYS A 492 -28.86 -9.25 -7.50
CA LYS A 492 -29.23 -8.32 -8.56
C LYS A 492 -28.06 -8.00 -9.49
N TYR A 493 -26.88 -7.78 -8.94
CA TYR A 493 -25.65 -7.56 -9.71
C TYR A 493 -25.33 -8.77 -10.59
N LEU A 494 -25.31 -9.98 -10.02
CA LEU A 494 -25.05 -11.22 -10.74
C LEU A 494 -26.05 -11.42 -11.88
N TYR A 495 -27.34 -11.23 -11.61
CA TYR A 495 -28.37 -11.32 -12.62
C TYR A 495 -28.11 -10.37 -13.80
N TYR A 496 -27.94 -9.07 -13.55
CA TYR A 496 -27.68 -8.11 -14.64
C TYR A 496 -26.38 -8.44 -15.37
N PHE A 497 -25.33 -8.79 -14.64
CA PHE A 497 -24.01 -9.09 -15.21
C PHE A 497 -24.09 -10.24 -16.22
N TYR A 498 -24.73 -11.36 -15.87
CA TYR A 498 -24.82 -12.52 -16.77
C TYR A 498 -25.86 -12.32 -17.88
N THR A 499 -27.05 -11.81 -17.56
CA THR A 499 -28.14 -11.58 -18.53
C THR A 499 -27.73 -10.60 -19.62
N LEU A 500 -27.13 -9.45 -19.27
CA LEU A 500 -26.72 -8.44 -20.25
C LEU A 500 -25.55 -8.93 -21.14
N ASN A 501 -24.67 -9.78 -20.59
CA ASN A 501 -23.59 -10.42 -21.34
C ASN A 501 -24.01 -11.70 -22.10
N ASN A 502 -25.31 -12.03 -22.13
CA ASN A 502 -25.83 -13.21 -22.82
C ASN A 502 -25.16 -14.52 -22.38
N SER A 503 -24.85 -14.61 -21.08
CA SER A 503 -24.17 -15.74 -20.45
C SER A 503 -25.11 -16.38 -19.44
N LYS A 504 -25.04 -17.71 -19.28
CA LYS A 504 -25.78 -18.40 -18.22
C LYS A 504 -25.16 -18.07 -16.86
N ILE A 505 -26.00 -17.88 -15.85
CA ILE A 505 -25.53 -17.77 -14.46
C ILE A 505 -24.91 -19.11 -14.08
N PRO A 506 -23.66 -19.17 -13.58
CA PRO A 506 -23.03 -20.41 -13.14
C PRO A 506 -23.84 -21.11 -12.07
N ASP A 507 -23.83 -22.44 -12.07
CA ASP A 507 -24.61 -23.26 -11.13
C ASP A 507 -24.31 -22.91 -9.67
N SER A 508 -23.05 -22.55 -9.37
CA SER A 508 -22.61 -22.10 -8.04
C SER A 508 -23.33 -20.84 -7.53
N TYR A 509 -23.89 -20.01 -8.40
CA TYR A 509 -24.60 -18.78 -8.06
C TYR A 509 -26.10 -18.89 -8.30
N LYS A 510 -26.57 -19.97 -8.94
CA LYS A 510 -27.93 -20.07 -9.44
C LYS A 510 -28.94 -20.05 -8.29
N SER A 511 -28.79 -20.95 -7.31
CA SER A 511 -29.64 -20.99 -6.10
C SER A 511 -29.62 -19.66 -5.37
N PHE A 512 -28.43 -19.13 -5.09
CA PHE A 512 -28.25 -17.86 -4.40
C PHE A 512 -29.00 -16.71 -5.09
N VAL A 513 -28.90 -16.60 -6.42
CA VAL A 513 -29.61 -15.55 -7.17
C VAL A 513 -31.12 -15.75 -7.08
N TYR A 514 -31.64 -16.97 -7.21
CA TYR A 514 -33.09 -17.21 -7.14
C TYR A 514 -33.67 -16.98 -5.74
N GLU A 515 -32.91 -17.28 -4.69
CA GLU A 515 -33.34 -17.08 -3.30
C GLU A 515 -33.32 -15.59 -2.88
N ASN A 516 -32.41 -14.80 -3.44
CA ASN A 516 -32.15 -13.42 -2.98
C ASN A 516 -32.57 -12.35 -3.99
N ALA A 517 -32.84 -12.71 -5.24
CA ALA A 517 -33.41 -11.78 -6.22
C ALA A 517 -34.94 -11.79 -6.08
N SER A 518 -35.55 -10.61 -5.98
CA SER A 518 -37.01 -10.46 -6.04
C SER A 518 -37.60 -11.13 -7.28
N GLU A 519 -38.77 -11.77 -7.15
CA GLU A 519 -39.49 -12.48 -8.24
C GLU A 519 -39.64 -11.66 -9.54
N THR A 520 -39.65 -10.33 -9.43
CA THR A 520 -39.73 -9.37 -10.55
C THR A 520 -38.51 -9.34 -11.49
N ILE A 521 -37.42 -10.04 -11.16
CA ILE A 521 -36.13 -9.95 -11.87
C ILE A 521 -36.01 -10.92 -13.05
N MET A 522 -36.99 -11.79 -13.35
CA MET A 522 -36.88 -12.75 -14.47
C MET A 522 -37.24 -12.17 -15.87
N LYS A 523 -36.57 -11.11 -16.30
CA LYS A 523 -36.77 -10.47 -17.62
C LYS A 523 -35.84 -11.00 -18.70
N SER A 524 -36.23 -10.89 -19.97
CA SER A 524 -35.33 -11.16 -21.09
C SER A 524 -34.26 -10.07 -21.23
N LYS A 525 -33.12 -10.37 -21.87
CA LYS A 525 -32.06 -9.36 -22.12
C LYS A 525 -32.60 -8.10 -22.80
N THR A 526 -33.51 -8.26 -23.76
CA THR A 526 -34.10 -7.15 -24.52
C THR A 526 -34.95 -6.26 -23.61
N GLU A 527 -35.78 -6.86 -22.76
CA GLU A 527 -36.56 -6.14 -21.76
C GLU A 527 -35.67 -5.40 -20.75
N CYS A 528 -34.60 -6.05 -20.26
CA CYS A 528 -33.64 -5.40 -19.38
C CYS A 528 -33.06 -4.15 -20.04
N ILE A 529 -32.62 -4.23 -21.30
CA ILE A 529 -32.05 -3.09 -22.03
C ILE A 529 -33.08 -1.98 -22.19
N THR A 530 -34.31 -2.30 -22.58
CA THR A 530 -35.40 -1.32 -22.75
C THR A 530 -35.70 -0.61 -21.43
N MET A 531 -35.80 -1.36 -20.33
CA MET A 531 -35.99 -0.81 -19.00
C MET A 531 -34.83 0.09 -18.57
N LEU A 532 -33.58 -0.32 -18.82
CA LEU A 532 -32.40 0.46 -18.47
C LEU A 532 -32.31 1.77 -19.26
N LYS A 533 -32.63 1.77 -20.57
CA LYS A 533 -32.71 2.98 -21.40
C LYS A 533 -33.76 3.98 -20.90
N ASN A 534 -34.77 3.48 -20.18
CA ASN A 534 -35.82 4.33 -19.63
C ASN A 534 -35.46 5.00 -18.29
N LYS A 535 -34.37 4.59 -17.64
CA LYS A 535 -33.89 5.24 -16.41
C LYS A 535 -33.29 6.61 -16.70
N GLU A 536 -33.49 7.56 -15.78
CA GLU A 536 -32.96 8.93 -15.88
C GLU A 536 -31.43 8.95 -16.04
N CYS A 537 -30.72 8.06 -15.34
CA CYS A 537 -29.25 7.94 -15.42
C CYS A 537 -28.72 7.51 -16.80
N ASN A 538 -29.60 7.09 -17.71
CA ASN A 538 -29.27 6.57 -19.05
C ASN A 538 -29.95 7.36 -20.19
N ARG A 539 -30.45 8.58 -19.93
CA ARG A 539 -31.12 9.41 -20.92
C ARG A 539 -30.35 10.70 -21.24
N GLY A 540 -30.71 11.33 -22.36
CA GLY A 540 -30.22 12.64 -22.79
C GLY A 540 -28.69 12.75 -22.83
N PHE A 541 -28.15 13.79 -22.20
CA PHE A 541 -26.71 14.04 -22.16
C PHE A 541 -25.92 12.93 -21.44
N LEU A 542 -26.48 12.31 -20.40
CA LEU A 542 -25.80 11.23 -19.66
C LEU A 542 -25.58 10.00 -20.53
N PHE A 543 -26.54 9.68 -21.40
CA PHE A 543 -26.39 8.61 -22.39
C PHE A 543 -25.20 8.88 -23.33
N LEU A 544 -25.14 10.08 -23.92
CA LEU A 544 -24.07 10.46 -24.84
C LEU A 544 -22.70 10.49 -24.14
N LYS A 545 -22.64 11.02 -22.91
CA LYS A 545 -21.45 11.00 -22.06
C LYS A 545 -20.97 9.58 -21.81
N ASN A 546 -21.87 8.67 -21.43
CA ASN A 546 -21.54 7.28 -21.16
C ASN A 546 -21.12 6.54 -22.43
N LEU A 547 -21.74 6.84 -23.58
CA LEU A 547 -21.38 6.27 -24.87
C LEU A 547 -19.97 6.69 -25.31
N GLY A 548 -19.65 7.99 -25.23
CA GLY A 548 -18.31 8.50 -25.48
C GLY A 548 -17.27 7.90 -24.52
N GLY A 549 -17.62 7.78 -23.24
CA GLY A 549 -16.81 7.10 -22.24
C GLY A 549 -16.52 5.64 -22.60
N TYR A 550 -17.56 4.87 -22.97
CA TYR A 550 -17.42 3.48 -23.40
C TYR A 550 -16.52 3.33 -24.63
N LEU A 551 -16.68 4.19 -25.65
CA LEU A 551 -15.83 4.16 -26.85
C LEU A 551 -14.36 4.43 -26.50
N LYS A 552 -14.09 5.39 -25.61
CA LYS A 552 -12.75 5.67 -25.10
C LYS A 552 -12.17 4.48 -24.30
N ASP A 553 -12.99 3.85 -23.48
CA ASP A 553 -12.59 2.73 -22.61
C ASP A 553 -12.10 1.51 -23.40
N ILE A 554 -12.64 1.26 -24.60
CA ILE A 554 -12.21 0.18 -25.50
C ILE A 554 -10.70 0.28 -25.83
N PHE A 555 -10.16 1.50 -25.87
CA PHE A 555 -8.77 1.78 -26.24
C PHE A 555 -7.88 2.15 -25.04
N SER A 556 -8.39 1.96 -23.81
CA SER A 556 -7.73 2.38 -22.57
C SER A 556 -6.41 1.65 -22.26
N GLU A 557 -6.28 0.39 -22.70
CA GLU A 557 -5.06 -0.41 -22.51
C GLU A 557 -4.79 -1.24 -23.76
N ARG A 558 -3.64 -1.02 -24.40
CA ARG A 558 -3.20 -1.78 -25.58
C ARG A 558 -2.70 -3.17 -25.18
N GLY A 559 -2.97 -4.15 -26.03
CA GLY A 559 -2.42 -5.50 -25.95
C GLY A 559 -1.00 -5.56 -26.53
N PHE A 560 -0.53 -6.77 -26.79
CA PHE A 560 0.74 -7.03 -27.45
C PHE A 560 0.72 -8.40 -28.11
N ILE A 561 1.73 -8.66 -28.93
CA ILE A 561 1.87 -9.91 -29.69
C ILE A 561 2.95 -10.77 -29.04
N ILE A 562 2.66 -12.07 -28.90
CA ILE A 562 3.58 -13.12 -28.49
C ILE A 562 3.69 -14.14 -29.63
N THR A 563 4.88 -14.63 -29.93
CA THR A 563 5.07 -15.68 -30.95
C THR A 563 5.73 -16.91 -30.35
N PHE A 564 5.32 -18.08 -30.84
CA PHE A 564 5.94 -19.36 -30.51
C PHE A 564 6.49 -20.03 -31.76
N SER A 565 7.79 -20.27 -31.77
CA SER A 565 8.54 -20.97 -32.83
C SER A 565 9.05 -22.30 -32.30
N GLY A 566 9.25 -23.27 -33.20
CA GLY A 566 9.68 -24.62 -32.84
C GLY A 566 9.41 -25.62 -33.94
N VAL A 567 10.18 -26.71 -33.93
CA VAL A 567 9.96 -27.86 -34.82
C VAL A 567 8.65 -28.57 -34.47
N ASP A 568 8.05 -29.25 -35.45
CA ASP A 568 6.84 -30.05 -35.19
C ASP A 568 7.19 -31.18 -34.20
N GLY A 569 6.29 -31.47 -33.26
CA GLY A 569 6.52 -32.46 -32.19
C GLY A 569 7.11 -31.92 -30.88
N VAL A 570 7.54 -30.64 -30.84
CA VAL A 570 8.12 -30.04 -29.61
C VAL A 570 7.10 -29.76 -28.49
N GLY A 571 5.80 -29.90 -28.73
CA GLY A 571 4.75 -29.64 -27.72
C GLY A 571 4.22 -28.20 -27.68
N LYS A 572 4.50 -27.40 -28.72
CA LYS A 572 4.11 -25.99 -28.80
C LYS A 572 2.61 -25.73 -28.66
N SER A 573 1.74 -26.52 -29.30
CA SER A 573 0.30 -26.28 -29.24
C SER A 573 -0.25 -26.44 -27.82
N THR A 574 0.30 -27.39 -27.04
CA THR A 574 0.01 -27.54 -25.61
C THR A 574 0.43 -26.31 -24.82
N VAL A 575 1.67 -25.84 -25.01
CA VAL A 575 2.19 -24.62 -24.34
C VAL A 575 1.33 -23.40 -24.68
N ILE A 576 0.93 -23.22 -25.95
CA ILE A 576 0.09 -22.08 -26.36
C ILE A 576 -1.27 -22.11 -25.67
N SER A 577 -1.89 -23.30 -25.56
CA SER A 577 -3.19 -23.46 -24.89
C SER A 577 -3.10 -23.05 -23.42
N GLU A 578 -2.13 -23.60 -22.69
CA GLU A 578 -1.91 -23.32 -21.28
C GLU A 578 -1.53 -21.85 -21.03
N VAL A 579 -0.63 -21.29 -21.84
CA VAL A 579 -0.27 -19.86 -21.75
C VAL A 579 -1.48 -18.97 -22.04
N SER A 580 -2.32 -19.33 -23.02
CA SER A 580 -3.56 -18.60 -23.30
C SER A 580 -4.45 -18.56 -22.06
N GLU A 581 -4.69 -19.71 -21.44
CA GLU A 581 -5.50 -19.81 -20.22
C GLU A 581 -4.91 -19.03 -19.04
N LEU A 582 -3.60 -19.14 -18.81
CA LEU A 582 -2.90 -18.42 -17.76
C LEU A 582 -2.97 -16.90 -17.96
N ILE A 583 -2.83 -16.41 -19.20
CA ILE A 583 -2.97 -14.98 -19.52
C ILE A 583 -4.41 -14.51 -19.30
N GLU A 584 -5.39 -15.28 -19.75
CA GLU A 584 -6.81 -14.92 -19.59
C GLU A 584 -7.22 -14.89 -18.12
N LYS A 585 -6.80 -15.87 -17.32
CA LYS A 585 -7.15 -15.97 -15.90
C LYS A 585 -6.33 -15.01 -15.02
N ARG A 586 -4.99 -15.00 -15.13
CA ARG A 586 -4.13 -14.22 -14.23
C ARG A 586 -3.89 -12.80 -14.69
N TYR A 587 -3.64 -12.61 -15.98
CA TYR A 587 -3.37 -11.28 -16.56
C TYR A 587 -4.67 -10.52 -16.88
N ARG A 588 -5.81 -11.23 -16.92
CA ARG A 588 -7.17 -10.72 -17.22
C ARG A 588 -7.22 -9.99 -18.55
N ARG A 589 -6.62 -10.61 -19.58
CA ARG A 589 -6.62 -10.07 -20.94
C ARG A 589 -7.13 -11.11 -21.91
N PRO A 590 -8.10 -10.76 -22.78
CA PRO A 590 -8.60 -11.69 -23.78
C PRO A 590 -7.49 -12.07 -24.75
N VAL A 591 -7.38 -13.36 -25.06
CA VAL A 591 -6.35 -13.87 -25.96
C VAL A 591 -6.95 -14.17 -27.33
N LYS A 592 -6.18 -13.93 -28.39
CA LYS A 592 -6.49 -14.41 -29.72
C LYS A 592 -5.31 -15.21 -30.26
N VAL A 593 -5.54 -16.51 -30.46
CA VAL A 593 -4.58 -17.39 -31.13
C VAL A 593 -4.74 -17.27 -32.64
N LEU A 594 -3.62 -17.09 -33.34
CA LEU A 594 -3.49 -17.11 -34.80
C LEU A 594 -2.44 -18.14 -35.18
N ARG A 595 -2.62 -18.81 -36.32
CA ARG A 595 -1.64 -19.77 -36.85
C ARG A 595 -0.90 -19.17 -38.03
N HIS A 596 0.41 -19.37 -38.08
CA HIS A 596 1.33 -18.94 -39.14
C HIS A 596 1.35 -17.45 -39.41
N ARG A 597 0.28 -16.88 -39.98
CA ARG A 597 0.24 -15.54 -40.56
C ARG A 597 -1.12 -14.85 -40.35
N PRO A 598 -1.22 -13.53 -40.57
CA PRO A 598 -2.47 -12.77 -40.44
C PRO A 598 -3.65 -13.34 -41.27
N SER A 599 -3.35 -14.08 -42.34
CA SER A 599 -4.32 -14.86 -43.13
C SER A 599 -5.40 -13.99 -43.79
N LEU A 600 -5.02 -12.80 -44.26
CA LEU A 600 -5.89 -11.98 -45.12
C LEU A 600 -5.92 -12.55 -46.53
N LEU A 601 -4.75 -12.96 -47.03
CA LEU A 601 -4.62 -13.63 -48.31
C LEU A 601 -4.71 -15.16 -48.13
N PRO A 602 -5.53 -15.86 -48.95
CA PRO A 602 -5.62 -17.32 -48.90
C PRO A 602 -4.26 -17.98 -49.17
N ILE A 603 -4.08 -19.23 -48.75
CA ILE A 603 -2.90 -20.01 -49.16
C ILE A 603 -2.99 -20.22 -50.68
N LEU A 604 -1.86 -20.19 -51.39
CA LEU A 604 -1.86 -20.29 -52.86
C LEU A 604 -2.57 -21.58 -53.35
N SER A 605 -2.52 -22.66 -52.57
CA SER A 605 -3.24 -23.91 -52.85
C SER A 605 -4.77 -23.78 -52.83
N VAL A 606 -5.31 -22.76 -52.14
CA VAL A 606 -6.77 -22.47 -52.10
C VAL A 606 -7.26 -21.97 -53.44
N PHE A 607 -6.46 -21.17 -54.16
CA PHE A 607 -6.82 -20.67 -55.49
C PHE A 607 -6.86 -21.79 -56.53
N THR A 608 -6.04 -22.84 -56.35
CA THR A 608 -5.99 -23.98 -57.28
C THR A 608 -6.94 -25.12 -56.91
N LYS A 609 -7.29 -25.30 -55.62
CA LYS A 609 -8.00 -26.51 -55.14
C LYS A 609 -9.26 -26.25 -54.29
N GLY A 610 -9.60 -24.98 -54.01
CA GLY A 610 -10.70 -24.61 -53.11
C GLY A 610 -10.34 -24.66 -51.62
N LYS A 611 -11.10 -23.95 -50.76
CA LYS A 611 -10.78 -23.74 -49.33
C LYS A 611 -10.72 -25.03 -48.50
N GLU A 612 -11.69 -25.93 -48.65
CA GLU A 612 -11.79 -27.13 -47.80
C GLU A 612 -10.76 -28.20 -48.16
N LYS A 613 -10.60 -28.53 -49.46
CA LYS A 613 -9.58 -29.47 -49.94
C LYS A 613 -8.16 -29.00 -49.66
N ALA A 614 -7.87 -27.71 -49.86
CA ALA A 614 -6.54 -27.17 -49.54
C ALA A 614 -6.22 -27.24 -48.03
N HIS A 615 -7.22 -27.11 -47.16
CA HIS A 615 -7.03 -27.22 -45.71
C HIS A 615 -6.83 -28.67 -45.26
N GLN A 616 -7.56 -29.62 -45.84
CA GLN A 616 -7.39 -31.06 -45.60
C GLN A 616 -6.05 -31.58 -46.12
N ASP A 617 -5.63 -31.17 -47.33
CA ASP A 617 -4.32 -31.53 -47.90
C ASP A 617 -3.15 -31.06 -47.01
N ILE A 618 -3.26 -29.87 -46.41
CA ILE A 618 -2.23 -29.33 -45.50
C ILE A 618 -2.17 -30.09 -44.18
N VAL A 619 -3.31 -30.59 -43.69
CA VAL A 619 -3.36 -31.38 -42.45
C VAL A 619 -2.83 -32.80 -42.68
N ASN A 620 -3.03 -33.35 -43.87
CA ASN A 620 -2.70 -34.74 -44.19
C ASN A 620 -1.33 -34.92 -44.87
N SER A 621 -0.70 -33.86 -45.40
CA SER A 621 0.62 -33.93 -46.03
C SER A 621 1.75 -33.72 -45.02
N LEU A 622 2.84 -34.48 -45.20
CA LEU A 622 4.06 -34.29 -44.42
C LEU A 622 4.68 -32.91 -44.73
N PRO A 623 5.24 -32.21 -43.72
CA PRO A 623 5.90 -30.93 -43.94
C PRO A 623 7.10 -31.09 -44.89
N ARG A 624 7.40 -30.04 -45.67
CA ARG A 624 8.53 -29.94 -46.64
C ARG A 624 8.46 -30.83 -47.90
N GLN A 625 7.28 -31.24 -48.36
CA GLN A 625 7.13 -31.97 -49.64
C GLN A 625 7.20 -31.10 -50.93
N GLY A 626 7.56 -29.82 -50.80
CA GLY A 626 7.60 -28.90 -51.94
C GLY A 626 8.79 -29.16 -52.87
N LYS A 627 8.55 -29.22 -54.18
CA LYS A 627 9.58 -29.44 -55.22
C LYS A 627 10.16 -28.16 -55.87
N ASN A 628 9.99 -26.99 -55.27
CA ASN A 628 10.38 -25.73 -55.92
C ASN A 628 11.85 -25.38 -55.67
N ASP A 629 12.65 -25.34 -56.72
CA ASP A 629 14.07 -24.98 -56.66
C ASP A 629 14.42 -23.66 -57.37
N HIS A 630 13.47 -23.02 -58.07
CA HIS A 630 13.73 -21.78 -58.81
C HIS A 630 13.64 -20.52 -57.95
N PHE A 631 14.62 -19.62 -58.11
CA PHE A 631 14.72 -18.33 -57.40
C PHE A 631 13.50 -17.43 -57.62
N PHE A 632 13.11 -17.16 -58.87
CA PHE A 632 11.98 -16.27 -59.19
C PHE A 632 10.64 -16.79 -58.66
N SER A 633 10.38 -18.10 -58.78
CA SER A 633 9.19 -18.75 -58.22
C SER A 633 9.16 -18.64 -56.69
N SER A 634 10.33 -18.83 -56.04
CA SER A 634 10.48 -18.64 -54.60
C SER A 634 10.31 -17.18 -54.18
N LEU A 635 10.80 -16.21 -54.96
CA LEU A 635 10.63 -14.77 -54.73
C LEU A 635 9.17 -14.36 -54.85
N LEU A 636 8.45 -14.78 -55.87
CA LEU A 636 7.02 -14.49 -56.03
C LEU A 636 6.19 -15.05 -54.86
N ARG A 637 6.44 -16.30 -54.44
CA ARG A 637 5.77 -16.88 -53.27
C ARG A 637 6.11 -16.14 -51.98
N PHE A 638 7.38 -15.77 -51.80
CA PHE A 638 7.80 -14.95 -50.67
C PHE A 638 7.09 -13.61 -50.68
N THR A 639 7.10 -12.86 -51.78
CA THR A 639 6.41 -11.56 -51.91
C THR A 639 4.92 -11.68 -51.63
N TYR A 640 4.26 -12.72 -52.13
CA TYR A 640 2.84 -12.98 -51.86
C TYR A 640 2.56 -13.18 -50.36
N TYR A 641 3.32 -14.06 -49.69
CA TYR A 641 3.14 -14.28 -48.25
C TYR A 641 3.63 -13.09 -47.42
N TYR A 642 4.65 -12.38 -47.88
CA TYR A 642 5.20 -11.21 -47.21
C TYR A 642 4.22 -10.02 -47.25
N ALA A 643 3.51 -9.83 -48.37
CA ALA A 643 2.43 -8.85 -48.47
C ALA A 643 1.33 -9.09 -47.42
N ASP A 644 0.98 -10.36 -47.14
CA ASP A 644 0.03 -10.72 -46.07
C ASP A 644 0.54 -10.28 -44.68
N TYR A 645 1.85 -10.35 -44.42
CA TYR A 645 2.43 -9.82 -43.17
C TYR A 645 2.43 -8.30 -43.13
N ILE A 646 2.84 -7.64 -44.22
CA ILE A 646 2.97 -6.17 -44.29
C ILE A 646 1.63 -5.48 -44.10
N ILE A 647 0.58 -5.97 -44.77
CA ILE A 647 -0.77 -5.42 -44.66
C ILE A 647 -1.44 -5.96 -43.38
N GLY A 648 -1.28 -7.26 -43.12
CA GLY A 648 -1.97 -7.94 -42.03
C GLY A 648 -1.55 -7.55 -40.64
N GLN A 649 -0.30 -7.15 -40.43
CA GLN A 649 0.13 -6.62 -39.15
C GLN A 649 -0.71 -5.41 -38.71
N PHE A 650 -1.09 -4.51 -39.63
CA PHE A 650 -1.91 -3.33 -39.29
C PHE A 650 -3.34 -3.72 -38.97
N ILE A 651 -3.93 -4.67 -39.70
CA ILE A 651 -5.28 -5.16 -39.42
C ILE A 651 -5.34 -5.86 -38.07
N ILE A 652 -4.38 -6.74 -37.78
CA ILE A 652 -4.25 -7.41 -36.47
C ILE A 652 -4.02 -6.38 -35.36
N TYR A 653 -3.18 -5.38 -35.61
CA TYR A 653 -2.91 -4.31 -34.65
C TYR A 653 -4.18 -3.50 -34.31
N LEU A 654 -4.91 -3.03 -35.32
CA LEU A 654 -6.14 -2.24 -35.11
C LEU A 654 -7.28 -3.08 -34.51
N LYS A 655 -7.48 -4.31 -35.00
CA LYS A 655 -8.60 -5.18 -34.61
C LYS A 655 -8.42 -5.78 -33.22
N TYR A 656 -7.19 -6.10 -32.83
CA TYR A 656 -6.90 -6.84 -31.60
C TYR A 656 -6.04 -6.06 -30.63
N VAL A 657 -4.85 -5.59 -31.05
CA VAL A 657 -3.87 -4.97 -30.15
C VAL A 657 -4.38 -3.65 -29.57
N LEU A 658 -4.92 -2.74 -30.40
CA LEU A 658 -5.47 -1.46 -29.92
C LEU A 658 -6.66 -1.63 -28.98
N ARG A 659 -7.44 -2.72 -29.15
CA ARG A 659 -8.59 -3.08 -28.31
C ARG A 659 -8.20 -3.92 -27.10
N GLY A 660 -6.91 -4.03 -26.83
CA GLY A 660 -6.38 -4.67 -25.64
C GLY A 660 -6.22 -6.19 -25.67
N LYS A 661 -6.46 -6.85 -26.80
CA LYS A 661 -6.28 -8.31 -26.88
C LYS A 661 -4.81 -8.67 -26.99
N ILE A 662 -4.41 -9.75 -26.33
CA ILE A 662 -3.08 -10.35 -26.50
C ILE A 662 -3.17 -11.36 -27.64
N VAL A 663 -2.28 -11.26 -28.62
CA VAL A 663 -2.28 -12.13 -29.80
C VAL A 663 -1.16 -13.15 -29.65
N LEU A 664 -1.50 -14.45 -29.66
CA LEU A 664 -0.52 -15.53 -29.67
C LEU A 664 -0.40 -16.10 -31.09
N TYR A 665 0.81 -16.13 -31.62
CA TYR A 665 1.10 -16.76 -32.90
C TYR A 665 1.69 -18.15 -32.70
N ASP A 666 1.01 -19.16 -33.21
CA ASP A 666 1.56 -20.49 -33.45
C ASP A 666 2.29 -20.46 -34.80
N ARG A 667 3.62 -20.30 -34.76
CA ARG A 667 4.49 -19.92 -35.90
C ARG A 667 4.32 -18.48 -36.34
N TYR A 668 5.41 -17.90 -36.83
CA TYR A 668 5.48 -16.50 -37.25
C TYR A 668 6.49 -16.35 -38.38
N TYR A 669 6.92 -15.12 -38.66
CA TYR A 669 7.88 -14.79 -39.70
C TYR A 669 9.23 -15.53 -39.59
N PHE A 670 9.62 -15.97 -38.38
CA PHE A 670 10.87 -16.71 -38.15
C PHE A 670 10.97 -18.00 -38.97
N ASP A 671 9.84 -18.62 -39.30
CA ASP A 671 9.81 -19.81 -40.15
C ASP A 671 10.30 -19.50 -41.58
N PHE A 672 10.16 -18.28 -42.10
CA PHE A 672 10.75 -17.92 -43.42
C PHE A 672 12.26 -17.76 -43.39
N ILE A 673 12.83 -17.49 -42.22
CA ILE A 673 14.27 -17.34 -42.03
C ILE A 673 14.89 -18.72 -41.77
N ALA A 674 14.35 -19.47 -40.79
CA ALA A 674 14.94 -20.72 -40.33
C ALA A 674 14.38 -22.00 -40.99
N ASP A 675 13.14 -21.99 -41.51
CA ASP A 675 12.45 -23.15 -42.11
C ASP A 675 11.77 -22.81 -43.45
N SER A 676 12.48 -22.10 -44.34
CA SER A 676 11.93 -21.60 -45.61
C SER A 676 11.37 -22.72 -46.51
N LYS A 677 11.97 -23.93 -46.42
CA LYS A 677 11.57 -25.14 -47.16
C LYS A 677 10.12 -25.53 -46.90
N ARG A 678 9.58 -25.26 -45.70
CA ARG A 678 8.18 -25.55 -45.37
C ARG A 678 7.18 -24.76 -46.23
N SER A 679 7.54 -23.54 -46.60
CA SER A 679 6.72 -22.70 -47.48
C SER A 679 7.08 -22.86 -48.97
N ASN A 680 7.90 -23.86 -49.30
CA ASN A 680 8.39 -24.13 -50.65
C ASN A 680 9.12 -22.91 -51.27
N ILE A 681 9.94 -22.25 -50.43
CA ILE A 681 10.75 -21.05 -50.73
C ILE A 681 12.22 -21.36 -50.47
N LYS A 682 13.06 -21.04 -51.47
CA LYS A 682 14.53 -21.14 -51.40
C LYS A 682 15.11 -19.78 -51.81
N LEU A 683 15.38 -18.92 -50.82
CA LEU A 683 15.94 -17.58 -51.00
C LEU A 683 17.16 -17.40 -50.07
N PRO A 684 18.12 -16.52 -50.42
CA PRO A 684 19.20 -16.13 -49.53
C PRO A 684 18.66 -15.59 -48.19
N GLU A 685 19.25 -16.01 -47.07
CA GLU A 685 18.83 -15.63 -45.71
C GLU A 685 18.82 -14.11 -45.51
N GLY A 686 19.73 -13.36 -46.16
CA GLY A 686 19.76 -11.90 -46.08
C GLY A 686 18.48 -11.22 -46.57
N ILE A 687 17.81 -11.77 -47.59
CA ILE A 687 16.55 -11.23 -48.12
C ILE A 687 15.41 -11.47 -47.12
N THR A 688 15.30 -12.69 -46.61
CA THR A 688 14.25 -13.04 -45.65
C THR A 688 14.49 -12.37 -44.29
N GLU A 689 15.72 -12.25 -43.81
CA GLU A 689 16.06 -11.49 -42.60
C GLU A 689 15.74 -9.99 -42.74
N ASN A 690 16.11 -9.36 -43.86
CA ASN A 690 15.82 -7.94 -44.10
C ASN A 690 14.32 -7.66 -44.13
N GLY A 691 13.53 -8.57 -44.71
CA GLY A 691 12.07 -8.47 -44.69
C GLY A 691 11.48 -8.40 -43.26
N TYR A 692 12.12 -9.04 -42.27
CA TYR A 692 11.68 -8.94 -40.88
C TYR A 692 11.76 -7.49 -40.38
N HIS A 693 12.78 -6.72 -40.76
CA HIS A 693 13.03 -5.37 -40.25
C HIS A 693 11.88 -4.39 -40.50
N LEU A 694 11.09 -4.59 -41.56
CA LEU A 694 9.94 -3.75 -41.90
C LEU A 694 8.64 -4.17 -41.16
N LEU A 695 8.66 -5.25 -40.38
CA LEU A 695 7.51 -5.72 -39.61
C LEU A 695 7.49 -5.15 -38.19
N LEU A 696 6.29 -4.89 -37.69
CA LEU A 696 6.01 -4.59 -36.28
C LEU A 696 6.47 -5.78 -35.43
N LYS A 697 7.47 -5.53 -34.58
CA LYS A 697 8.10 -6.59 -33.80
C LYS A 697 7.16 -7.09 -32.69
N PRO A 698 6.92 -8.40 -32.59
CA PRO A 698 6.22 -8.96 -31.44
C PRO A 698 7.00 -8.71 -30.16
N LYS A 699 6.31 -8.39 -29.06
CA LYS A 699 6.96 -8.01 -27.79
C LYS A 699 7.71 -9.18 -27.16
N PHE A 700 7.17 -10.39 -27.31
CA PHE A 700 7.76 -11.62 -26.79
C PHE A 700 7.81 -12.69 -27.87
N ASN A 701 8.94 -13.36 -27.98
CA ASN A 701 9.19 -14.39 -28.98
C ASN A 701 9.86 -15.56 -28.26
N PHE A 702 9.20 -16.72 -28.26
CA PHE A 702 9.68 -17.93 -27.60
C PHE A 702 9.99 -19.01 -28.64
N PHE A 703 11.22 -19.50 -28.64
CA PHE A 703 11.63 -20.67 -29.41
C PHE A 703 11.65 -21.88 -28.48
N LEU A 704 10.78 -22.85 -28.73
CA LEU A 704 10.73 -24.10 -27.98
C LEU A 704 11.59 -25.15 -28.69
N TYR A 705 12.46 -25.81 -27.93
CA TYR A 705 13.27 -26.94 -28.41
C TYR A 705 13.25 -28.10 -27.43
N ALA A 706 13.61 -29.30 -27.89
CA ALA A 706 13.74 -30.51 -27.08
C ALA A 706 14.77 -31.42 -27.76
N ALA A 707 15.21 -32.47 -27.05
CA ALA A 707 16.09 -33.48 -27.62
C ALA A 707 15.46 -34.11 -28.90
N PRO A 708 16.22 -34.27 -30.00
CA PRO A 708 15.69 -34.81 -31.26
C PRO A 708 15.01 -36.18 -31.10
N GLU A 709 15.54 -37.03 -30.22
CA GLU A 709 15.00 -38.36 -29.91
C GLU A 709 13.58 -38.26 -29.33
N LYS A 710 13.36 -37.30 -28.42
CA LYS A 710 12.03 -37.03 -27.85
C LYS A 710 11.05 -36.49 -28.90
N ILE A 711 11.52 -35.64 -29.81
CA ILE A 711 10.70 -35.06 -30.88
C ILE A 711 10.24 -36.16 -31.85
N LEU A 712 11.17 -37.01 -32.30
CA LEU A 712 10.90 -38.15 -33.17
C LEU A 712 9.96 -39.17 -32.50
N GLY A 713 10.12 -39.39 -31.19
CA GLY A 713 9.23 -40.24 -30.41
C GLY A 713 7.78 -39.72 -30.34
N ARG A 714 7.58 -38.39 -30.37
CA ARG A 714 6.25 -37.76 -30.35
C ARG A 714 5.61 -37.67 -31.73
N LYS A 715 6.38 -37.29 -32.76
CA LYS A 715 5.92 -37.15 -34.14
C LYS A 715 7.03 -37.50 -35.13
N LYS A 716 6.83 -38.53 -35.95
CA LYS A 716 7.76 -38.96 -37.00
C LYS A 716 7.52 -38.19 -38.33
N GLU A 717 7.56 -36.87 -38.28
CA GLU A 717 7.32 -36.01 -39.46
C GLU A 717 8.62 -35.50 -40.14
N LEU A 718 9.76 -35.52 -39.43
CA LEU A 718 11.05 -34.99 -39.89
C LEU A 718 12.19 -35.98 -39.59
N SER A 719 13.31 -35.91 -40.31
CA SER A 719 14.51 -36.70 -40.01
C SER A 719 15.30 -36.15 -38.81
N TYR A 720 16.09 -37.00 -38.15
CA TYR A 720 16.96 -36.60 -37.03
C TYR A 720 17.84 -35.39 -37.39
N HIS A 721 18.57 -35.47 -38.50
CA HIS A 721 19.42 -34.38 -38.99
C HIS A 721 18.62 -33.09 -39.25
N SER A 722 17.42 -33.19 -39.83
CA SER A 722 16.57 -32.02 -40.07
C SER A 722 16.15 -31.33 -38.78
N ILE A 723 15.90 -32.09 -37.71
CA ILE A 723 15.53 -31.56 -36.39
C ILE A 723 16.74 -30.84 -35.76
N CYS A 724 17.93 -31.43 -35.83
CA CYS A 724 19.17 -30.81 -35.34
C CYS A 724 19.46 -29.49 -36.08
N ASP A 725 19.43 -29.51 -37.41
CA ASP A 725 19.71 -28.34 -38.26
C ASP A 725 18.73 -27.19 -37.98
N LEU A 726 17.43 -27.51 -37.91
CA LEU A 726 16.41 -26.52 -37.58
C LEU A 726 16.60 -25.94 -36.19
N THR A 727 16.87 -26.79 -35.21
CA THR A 727 17.05 -26.35 -33.81
C THR A 727 18.25 -25.41 -33.70
N ALA A 728 19.36 -25.75 -34.34
CA ALA A 728 20.54 -24.90 -34.41
C ALA A 728 20.27 -23.58 -35.17
N SER A 729 19.52 -23.63 -36.27
CA SER A 729 19.15 -22.43 -37.04
C SER A 729 18.28 -21.45 -36.24
N TYR A 730 17.20 -21.94 -35.62
CA TYR A 730 16.37 -21.12 -34.73
C TYR A 730 17.15 -20.58 -33.53
N GLY A 731 17.99 -21.41 -32.89
CA GLY A 731 18.80 -20.99 -31.75
C GLY A 731 19.76 -19.84 -32.12
N ARG A 732 20.47 -19.95 -33.25
CA ARG A 732 21.34 -18.87 -33.76
C ARG A 732 20.56 -17.60 -34.07
N LEU A 733 19.40 -17.73 -34.73
CA LEU A 733 18.54 -16.59 -35.06
C LEU A 733 18.05 -15.85 -33.80
N PHE A 734 17.53 -16.58 -32.81
CA PHE A 734 17.00 -15.98 -31.58
C PHE A 734 18.11 -15.31 -30.76
N SER A 735 19.29 -15.94 -30.66
CA SER A 735 20.46 -15.34 -29.99
C SER A 735 20.93 -14.06 -30.69
N LYS A 736 20.95 -14.05 -32.03
CA LYS A 736 21.29 -12.86 -32.83
C LYS A 736 20.27 -11.72 -32.63
N LEU A 737 18.98 -12.04 -32.59
CA LEU A 737 17.92 -11.04 -32.41
C LEU A 737 17.83 -10.50 -30.98
N GLU A 738 18.08 -11.34 -29.97
CA GLU A 738 18.11 -10.93 -28.56
C GLU A 738 19.13 -9.82 -28.30
N LYS A 739 20.30 -9.89 -28.96
CA LYS A 739 21.37 -8.89 -28.84
C LYS A 739 21.04 -7.55 -29.49
N LYS A 740 20.05 -7.48 -30.40
CA LYS A 740 19.74 -6.26 -31.17
C LYS A 740 18.85 -5.26 -30.41
N ASP A 741 17.83 -5.73 -29.69
CA ASP A 741 16.90 -4.85 -28.96
C ASP A 741 16.54 -5.42 -27.58
N PRO A 742 16.98 -4.79 -26.47
CA PRO A 742 16.69 -5.28 -25.13
C PRO A 742 15.21 -5.16 -24.73
N LYS A 743 14.41 -4.35 -25.43
CA LYS A 743 12.97 -4.15 -25.15
C LYS A 743 12.11 -5.29 -25.71
N ILE A 744 12.57 -5.96 -26.75
CA ILE A 744 11.91 -7.13 -27.33
C ILE A 744 12.57 -8.38 -26.76
N LYS A 745 11.76 -9.35 -26.32
CA LYS A 745 12.29 -10.58 -25.74
C LYS A 745 12.31 -11.70 -26.78
N TYR A 746 13.48 -12.29 -26.99
CA TYR A 746 13.70 -13.50 -27.78
C TYR A 746 14.32 -14.53 -26.85
N LEU A 747 13.60 -15.58 -26.48
CA LEU A 747 14.10 -16.62 -25.57
C LEU A 747 14.01 -18.00 -26.23
N SER A 748 15.06 -18.78 -26.07
CA SER A 748 15.07 -20.21 -26.39
C SER A 748 14.82 -21.00 -25.11
N ILE A 749 13.78 -21.84 -25.07
CA ILE A 749 13.35 -22.60 -23.90
C ILE A 749 13.34 -24.08 -24.23
N GLU A 750 14.03 -24.88 -23.42
CA GLU A 750 14.00 -26.33 -23.53
C GLU A 750 12.69 -26.85 -22.92
N ASN A 751 11.84 -27.45 -23.74
CA ASN A 751 10.51 -27.94 -23.36
C ASN A 751 10.55 -29.42 -22.94
N ASN A 752 11.30 -29.70 -21.86
CA ASN A 752 11.31 -31.01 -21.21
C ASN A 752 10.20 -31.15 -20.17
N ASP A 753 9.96 -30.09 -19.40
CA ASP A 753 8.95 -30.00 -18.36
C ASP A 753 8.00 -28.83 -18.65
N LEU A 754 6.70 -29.12 -18.64
CA LEU A 754 5.68 -28.15 -19.02
C LEU A 754 5.59 -27.02 -17.98
N ASP A 755 5.61 -27.35 -16.69
CA ASP A 755 5.46 -26.37 -15.62
C ASP A 755 6.63 -25.38 -15.57
N THR A 756 7.86 -25.87 -15.72
CA THR A 756 9.06 -25.04 -15.83
C THR A 756 9.01 -24.11 -17.05
N THR A 757 8.52 -24.64 -18.18
CA THR A 757 8.35 -23.88 -19.43
C THR A 757 7.32 -22.76 -19.25
N LEU A 758 6.14 -23.08 -18.72
CA LEU A 758 5.06 -22.12 -18.44
C LEU A 758 5.51 -21.07 -17.42
N GLY A 759 6.19 -21.49 -16.35
CA GLY A 759 6.77 -20.61 -15.34
C GLY A 759 7.74 -19.59 -15.93
N THR A 760 8.65 -20.05 -16.81
CA THR A 760 9.62 -19.19 -17.50
C THR A 760 8.94 -18.17 -18.42
N ILE A 761 7.94 -18.60 -19.20
CA ILE A 761 7.18 -17.74 -20.10
C ILE A 761 6.43 -16.66 -19.30
N MET A 762 5.67 -17.07 -18.27
CA MET A 762 4.88 -16.15 -17.45
C MET A 762 5.78 -15.18 -16.68
N LYS A 763 6.90 -15.65 -16.11
CA LYS A 763 7.89 -14.81 -15.46
C LYS A 763 8.43 -13.74 -16.42
N THR A 764 8.73 -14.12 -17.67
CA THR A 764 9.19 -13.19 -18.70
C THR A 764 8.14 -12.13 -19.04
N ILE A 765 6.88 -12.53 -19.19
CA ILE A 765 5.76 -11.62 -19.49
C ILE A 765 5.53 -10.63 -18.34
N ILE A 766 5.57 -11.10 -17.10
CA ILE A 766 5.32 -10.29 -15.88
C ILE A 766 6.50 -9.35 -15.58
N ALA A 767 7.74 -9.85 -15.75
CA ALA A 767 8.95 -9.09 -15.46
C ALA A 767 9.28 -8.03 -16.52
N ALA A 768 8.70 -8.11 -17.72
CA ALA A 768 8.91 -7.11 -18.77
C ALA A 768 8.26 -5.76 -18.40
N LYS A 769 8.97 -4.67 -18.68
CA LYS A 769 8.50 -3.29 -18.43
C LYS A 769 7.54 -2.80 -19.51
#